data_AF-A0A417Z086-F1
#
_entry.id   AF-A0A417Z086-F1
#
_cell.length_a   1.000
_cell.length_b   1.000
_cell.length_c   1.000
_cell.angle_alpha   90.00
_cell.angle_beta   90.00
_cell.angle_gamma   90.00
#
_symmetry.space_group_name_H-M   'P 1'
#
loop_
_entity.id
_entity.type
_entity.pdbx_description
1 polymer ?
#
loop_
_entity_poly.entity_id
_entity_poly.type
_entity_poly.pdbx_seq_one_letter_code
_entity_poly.pdbx_strand_id
1 'polypeptide(L)'
;MKTDYKVKNVEYRKLDEVNFENFWKEVGLNVDFLNETKFRNIDKSFEDEIKRLKKAEVIELSGFFLGNDNRVDSANELINKDISIEQKKFFLLLKEYTLRKKKTIQEYIQMKTTSIEYNTELALLWSIYNQANSLLFDVVTYHYWRSRSTDTMYTYTKSPKLENLLKIATEKGFRDTLCDSLYEASGKANYYKVYAYSIINKEIIFQIYKKVNDKTVPDFEQQPIRNREVKSLLFSISTDKKLLEIRDYTVKEKKAVLDYLESNFLGSSEEVIKKPFMDYDSKDLKNSFLGGGQEKQEKIKGEDLIISALTFTKSILPKSPLIHFELDNDDVMEAVHDAHLKGVVDLGDLKDIKSIRLKTSTTSRLIRTNSLDSGDVIFSLDDSSLDETVKKEVGEKFKVKFGIPLNQPISNIYFSGGLEEKVDYLMGLNREETLDLVTSEKYKELLNEELLIKTIVDTTFCPYCKSEFENGTEECNECEVKLRVKSNEVLTANKGKVLSFIAKKLKELVNFPWTEPRESNITIQGEKHTFLVLTNEDNGEEVRFFITFKQLTQKVINRINRMVTPTVIIYVGSNEINRNRYNENCIITKNFGYFYVMKNQDQFASFMDEINNEFLVRSKQSVAKSGMEAFKTLIDVLEKNEEYTDKELEDDVFAMIKDITKNSVAWGARYSGKVVPEGAFTLSYKLHGEEDRNAYTYDCKWNGNDKGYPLDIGEHRKAAQYLRNMSRSDFLKDYLNGGDITAHLIISNKVNIKKIETMNNHLRTEKIKSRVKLIKLETLIKIYEMYLLNFKDIENKPNYFKKTLISLINKDTDELTNEEVEVAFKRLLHHGLMEQTPLDMRELTEDALKATNLNEVSILK
;
A
#
# COMPACT_ATOMS: atom_id res chain seq x y z
N MET A 1 -17.24 -11.86 36.09
CA MET A 1 -16.90 -11.02 37.27
C MET A 1 -16.21 -9.75 36.79
N LYS A 2 -16.91 -8.60 36.74
CA LYS A 2 -16.28 -7.29 36.55
C LYS A 2 -15.72 -6.87 37.92
N THR A 3 -14.45 -7.18 38.19
CA THR A 3 -13.72 -6.63 39.34
C THR A 3 -13.78 -5.10 39.29
N ASP A 4 -14.00 -4.46 40.43
CA ASP A 4 -14.07 -3.00 40.54
C ASP A 4 -12.69 -2.38 40.33
N TYR A 5 -12.35 -2.16 39.06
CA TYR A 5 -11.04 -1.65 38.65
C TYR A 5 -10.88 -0.17 39.07
N LYS A 6 -9.71 0.18 39.60
CA LYS A 6 -9.32 1.55 39.94
C LYS A 6 -8.12 1.97 39.08
N VAL A 7 -8.08 3.24 38.70
CA VAL A 7 -6.93 3.85 38.00
C VAL A 7 -5.73 3.87 38.95
N LYS A 8 -4.52 3.60 38.45
CA LYS A 8 -3.34 3.34 39.31
C LYS A 8 -2.98 4.49 40.24
N ASN A 9 -3.10 5.73 39.78
CA ASN A 9 -2.88 6.90 40.64
C ASN A 9 -3.89 6.99 41.80
N VAL A 10 -5.11 6.44 41.64
CA VAL A 10 -6.16 6.42 42.67
C VAL A 10 -5.98 5.21 43.60
N GLU A 11 -5.60 4.07 43.05
CA GLU A 11 -5.35 2.83 43.79
C GLU A 11 -4.21 2.99 44.80
N TYR A 12 -3.08 3.59 44.38
CA TYR A 12 -1.87 3.73 45.21
C TYR A 12 -1.74 5.10 45.90
N ARG A 13 -2.86 5.76 46.19
CA ARG A 13 -2.85 7.11 46.80
C ARG A 13 -2.52 7.10 48.30
N LYS A 14 -2.70 5.98 49.01
CA LYS A 14 -2.37 5.82 50.43
C LYS A 14 -1.14 4.93 50.60
N LEU A 15 -0.23 5.33 51.48
CA LEU A 15 1.06 4.67 51.74
C LEU A 15 0.89 3.29 52.42
N ASP A 16 -0.14 3.11 53.25
CA ASP A 16 -0.21 2.00 54.23
C ASP A 16 -0.76 0.66 53.68
N GLU A 17 -1.16 0.57 52.41
CA GLU A 17 -1.82 -0.63 51.84
C GLU A 17 -1.17 -1.13 50.53
N VAL A 18 0.04 -0.67 50.19
CA VAL A 18 0.68 -0.99 48.90
C VAL A 18 1.39 -2.33 48.93
N ASN A 19 0.92 -3.30 48.13
CA ASN A 19 1.73 -4.49 47.82
C ASN A 19 2.97 -4.05 47.01
N PHE A 20 4.13 -4.12 47.66
CA PHE A 20 5.41 -3.65 47.15
C PHE A 20 5.74 -4.23 45.77
N GLU A 21 5.59 -5.54 45.59
CA GLU A 21 5.97 -6.22 44.35
C GLU A 21 5.03 -5.85 43.20
N ASN A 22 3.73 -5.84 43.45
CA ASN A 22 2.73 -5.47 42.45
C ASN A 22 2.91 -4.02 41.99
N PHE A 23 3.19 -3.10 42.92
CA PHE A 23 3.44 -1.70 42.59
C PHE A 23 4.60 -1.55 41.61
N TRP A 24 5.76 -2.16 41.91
CA TRP A 24 6.96 -2.04 41.09
C TRP A 24 6.84 -2.73 39.72
N LYS A 25 6.13 -3.86 39.65
CA LYS A 25 5.76 -4.50 38.38
C LYS A 25 4.86 -3.60 37.54
N GLU A 26 3.90 -2.94 38.17
CA GLU A 26 2.95 -2.07 37.46
C GLU A 26 3.62 -0.80 36.93
N VAL A 27 4.58 -0.19 37.63
CA VAL A 27 5.38 0.92 37.06
C VAL A 27 6.40 0.47 35.99
N GLY A 28 6.45 -0.84 35.68
CA GLY A 28 7.19 -1.41 34.55
C GLY A 28 8.62 -1.86 34.85
N LEU A 29 8.93 -2.25 36.10
CA LEU A 29 10.23 -2.79 36.49
C LEU A 29 10.20 -4.32 36.64
N ASN A 30 11.36 -4.95 36.45
CA ASN A 30 11.51 -6.40 36.54
C ASN A 30 11.82 -6.84 37.98
N VAL A 31 10.77 -6.89 38.81
CA VAL A 31 10.88 -7.28 40.23
C VAL A 31 11.26 -8.76 40.38
N ASP A 32 10.79 -9.62 39.46
CA ASP A 32 11.01 -11.07 39.53
C ASP A 32 12.49 -11.42 39.44
N PHE A 33 13.24 -10.75 38.55
CA PHE A 33 14.70 -10.89 38.48
C PHE A 33 15.40 -10.58 39.80
N LEU A 34 14.98 -9.53 40.52
CA LEU A 34 15.55 -9.15 41.81
C LEU A 34 15.14 -10.11 42.94
N ASN A 35 14.00 -10.78 42.82
CA ASN A 35 13.54 -11.77 43.78
C ASN A 35 14.20 -13.14 43.59
N GLU A 36 14.53 -13.51 42.35
CA GLU A 36 15.27 -14.74 42.00
C GLU A 36 16.77 -14.63 42.29
N THR A 37 17.28 -13.40 42.43
CA THR A 37 18.68 -13.13 42.74
C THR A 37 19.02 -13.53 44.19
N LYS A 38 20.00 -14.44 44.38
CA LYS A 38 20.45 -14.90 45.72
C LYS A 38 20.87 -13.72 46.63
N PHE A 39 20.67 -13.85 47.95
CA PHE A 39 20.98 -12.84 48.98
C PHE A 39 22.39 -12.20 48.82
N ARG A 40 23.44 -13.02 48.65
CA ARG A 40 24.83 -12.54 48.46
C ARG A 40 25.02 -11.66 47.21
N ASN A 41 24.17 -11.78 46.18
CA ASN A 41 24.23 -10.97 44.97
C ASN A 41 23.51 -9.62 45.13
N ILE A 42 22.50 -9.53 46.01
CA ILE A 42 21.82 -8.26 46.31
C ILE A 42 22.76 -7.35 47.12
N ASP A 43 23.42 -7.87 48.14
CA ASP A 43 24.39 -7.11 48.93
C ASP A 43 25.52 -6.56 48.06
N LYS A 44 26.11 -7.43 47.23
CA LYS A 44 27.16 -7.01 46.30
C LYS A 44 26.68 -5.96 45.29
N SER A 45 25.49 -6.13 44.71
CA SER A 45 24.94 -5.15 43.75
C SER A 45 24.65 -3.81 44.43
N PHE A 46 24.13 -3.84 45.66
CA PHE A 46 23.94 -2.64 46.46
C PHE A 46 25.27 -1.94 46.74
N GLU A 47 26.28 -2.66 47.23
CA GLU A 47 27.62 -2.12 47.50
C GLU A 47 28.28 -1.51 46.26
N ASP A 48 28.25 -2.22 45.14
CA ASP A 48 28.82 -1.76 43.88
C ASP A 48 28.14 -0.48 43.40
N GLU A 49 26.82 -0.38 43.57
CA GLU A 49 26.07 0.82 43.19
C GLU A 49 26.26 1.99 44.15
N ILE A 50 26.40 1.77 45.46
CA ILE A 50 26.71 2.83 46.45
C ILE A 50 28.13 3.37 46.23
N LYS A 51 29.11 2.52 45.93
CA LYS A 51 30.50 2.94 45.62
C LYS A 51 30.60 3.85 44.38
N ARG A 52 29.64 3.76 43.46
CA ARG A 52 29.57 4.59 42.24
C ARG A 52 28.93 5.95 42.45
N LEU A 53 28.29 6.19 43.60
CA LEU A 53 27.60 7.45 43.89
C LEU A 53 28.58 8.58 44.23
N LYS A 54 28.20 9.81 43.89
CA LYS A 54 28.96 11.00 44.31
C LYS A 54 28.75 11.26 45.80
N LYS A 55 29.69 11.94 46.46
CA LYS A 55 29.61 12.28 47.89
C LYS A 55 28.27 12.92 48.29
N ALA A 56 27.77 13.85 47.48
CA ALA A 56 26.47 14.51 47.71
C ALA A 56 25.29 13.52 47.69
N GLU A 57 25.30 12.55 46.77
CA GLU A 57 24.27 11.50 46.67
C GLU A 57 24.30 10.59 47.89
N VAL A 58 25.49 10.22 48.36
CA VAL A 58 25.66 9.38 49.56
C VAL A 58 25.11 10.08 50.81
N ILE A 59 25.39 11.38 50.97
CA ILE A 59 24.89 12.16 52.11
C ILE A 59 23.36 12.23 52.08
N GLU A 60 22.76 12.55 50.93
CA GLU A 60 21.30 12.65 50.79
C GLU A 60 20.61 11.30 50.96
N LEU A 61 21.19 10.22 50.42
CA LEU A 61 20.67 8.86 50.54
C LEU A 61 20.92 8.23 51.92
N SER A 62 21.90 8.69 52.69
CA SER A 62 22.06 8.19 54.06
C SER A 62 20.84 8.52 54.94
N GLY A 63 20.18 9.65 54.68
CA GLY A 63 18.92 10.03 55.33
C GLY A 63 17.77 9.09 54.99
N PHE A 64 17.78 8.46 53.82
CA PHE A 64 16.82 7.40 53.43
C PHE A 64 16.96 6.19 54.36
N PHE A 65 18.19 5.71 54.57
CA PHE A 65 18.41 4.41 55.22
C PHE A 65 18.41 4.52 56.74
N LEU A 66 18.89 5.64 57.27
CA LEU A 66 19.26 5.79 58.68
C LEU A 66 18.43 6.87 59.41
N GLY A 67 17.60 7.63 58.68
CA GLY A 67 16.91 8.81 59.18
C GLY A 67 17.77 10.08 59.13
N ASN A 68 17.12 11.25 59.18
CA ASN A 68 17.78 12.55 58.96
C ASN A 68 18.87 12.89 59.99
N ASP A 69 18.80 12.35 61.21
CA ASP A 69 19.75 12.62 62.29
C ASP A 69 21.01 11.74 62.24
N ASN A 70 21.05 10.70 61.39
CA ASN A 70 22.13 9.71 61.33
C ASN A 70 22.86 9.69 59.97
N ARG A 71 22.91 10.83 59.27
CA ARG A 71 23.54 10.93 57.95
C ARG A 71 25.03 10.60 58.00
N VAL A 72 25.52 9.92 56.98
CA VAL A 72 26.94 9.56 56.82
C VAL A 72 27.51 10.23 55.58
N ASP A 73 28.81 10.50 55.57
CA ASP A 73 29.44 11.29 54.51
C ASP A 73 30.32 10.48 53.53
N SER A 74 30.43 9.17 53.76
CA SER A 74 31.20 8.27 52.89
C SER A 74 30.43 6.99 52.52
N ALA A 75 30.69 6.50 51.29
CA ALA A 75 30.06 5.30 50.76
C ALA A 75 30.39 4.05 51.62
N ASN A 76 31.63 3.96 52.13
CA ASN A 76 32.06 2.86 52.98
C ASN A 76 31.36 2.87 54.34
N GLU A 77 31.14 4.05 54.93
CA GLU A 77 30.35 4.16 56.15
C GLU A 77 28.91 3.72 55.94
N LEU A 78 28.27 4.11 54.84
CA LEU A 78 26.89 3.71 54.52
C LEU A 78 26.76 2.20 54.31
N ILE A 79 27.73 1.59 53.61
CA ILE A 79 27.77 0.14 53.36
C ILE A 79 27.90 -0.65 54.67
N ASN A 80 28.66 -0.13 55.64
CA ASN A 80 28.89 -0.78 56.94
C ASN A 80 27.73 -0.62 57.93
N LYS A 81 26.64 0.09 57.57
CA LYS A 81 25.44 0.21 58.39
C LYS A 81 24.53 -1.00 58.18
N ASP A 82 23.74 -1.30 59.20
CA ASP A 82 22.77 -2.39 59.18
C ASP A 82 21.52 -1.97 58.36
N ILE A 83 21.60 -2.13 57.05
CA ILE A 83 20.52 -1.82 56.10
C ILE A 83 19.79 -3.12 55.75
N SER A 84 18.46 -3.13 55.87
CA SER A 84 17.66 -4.33 55.60
C SER A 84 17.68 -4.73 54.13
N ILE A 85 17.45 -6.01 53.83
CA ILE A 85 17.44 -6.52 52.45
C ILE A 85 16.33 -5.87 51.61
N GLU A 86 15.19 -5.55 52.23
CA GLU A 86 14.06 -4.84 51.62
C GLU A 86 14.44 -3.41 51.24
N GLN A 87 15.16 -2.70 52.12
CA GLN A 87 15.66 -1.36 51.83
C GLN A 87 16.67 -1.38 50.67
N LYS A 88 17.56 -2.39 50.62
CA LYS A 88 18.50 -2.59 49.50
C LYS A 88 17.76 -2.86 48.19
N LYS A 89 16.76 -3.75 48.20
CA LYS A 89 15.91 -4.04 47.03
C LYS A 89 15.18 -2.80 46.54
N PHE A 90 14.59 -2.03 47.45
CA PHE A 90 13.92 -0.78 47.11
C PHE A 90 14.86 0.22 46.43
N PHE A 91 16.07 0.40 46.97
CA PHE A 91 17.06 1.28 46.37
C PHE A 91 17.42 0.88 44.94
N LEU A 92 17.64 -0.42 44.70
CA LEU A 92 17.95 -0.93 43.36
C LEU A 92 16.81 -0.69 42.36
N LEU A 93 15.55 -0.91 42.78
CA LEU A 93 14.36 -0.62 41.97
C LEU A 93 14.22 0.88 41.67
N LEU A 94 14.44 1.74 42.68
CA LEU A 94 14.36 3.19 42.51
C LEU A 94 15.45 3.70 41.54
N LYS A 95 16.64 3.10 41.59
CA LYS A 95 17.74 3.38 40.66
C LYS A 95 17.43 2.94 39.24
N GLU A 96 16.91 1.73 39.06
CA GLU A 96 16.49 1.25 37.75
C GLU A 96 15.39 2.14 37.14
N TYR A 97 14.43 2.58 37.96
CA TYR A 97 13.42 3.55 37.56
C TYR A 97 14.05 4.87 37.09
N THR A 98 15.02 5.39 37.83
CA THR A 98 15.71 6.65 37.53
C THR A 98 16.46 6.56 36.21
N LEU A 99 17.21 5.48 35.98
CA LEU A 99 18.00 5.28 34.75
C LEU A 99 17.13 5.29 33.49
N ARG A 100 15.94 4.66 33.55
CA ARG A 100 15.02 4.60 32.40
C ARG A 100 14.32 5.94 32.11
N LYS A 101 14.21 6.85 33.09
CA LYS A 101 13.34 8.04 33.00
C LYS A 101 14.01 9.36 33.43
N LYS A 102 15.35 9.40 33.47
CA LYS A 102 16.16 10.49 34.00
C LYS A 102 15.70 11.90 33.60
N LYS A 103 15.62 12.19 32.29
CA LYS A 103 15.21 13.51 31.76
C LYS A 103 13.78 13.88 32.15
N THR A 104 12.87 12.91 32.16
CA THR A 104 11.47 13.14 32.53
C THR A 104 11.32 13.46 34.02
N ILE A 105 12.06 12.76 34.89
CA ILE A 105 12.03 12.98 36.34
C ILE A 105 12.45 14.42 36.66
N GLN A 106 13.57 14.88 36.10
CA GLN A 106 14.08 16.24 36.32
C GLN A 106 13.05 17.31 35.94
N GLU A 107 12.45 17.20 34.75
CA GLU A 107 11.43 18.15 34.29
C GLU A 107 10.15 18.08 35.12
N TYR A 108 9.68 16.87 35.45
CA TYR A 108 8.49 16.69 36.28
C TYR A 108 8.65 17.40 37.64
N ILE A 109 9.81 17.25 38.28
CA ILE A 109 10.12 17.90 39.56
C ILE A 109 10.12 19.42 39.42
N GLN A 110 10.81 19.96 38.40
CA GLN A 110 10.86 21.40 38.14
C GLN A 110 9.46 22.01 37.96
N MET A 111 8.51 21.23 37.43
CA MET A 111 7.13 21.68 37.17
C MET A 111 6.17 21.49 38.36
N LYS A 112 6.44 20.54 39.27
CA LYS A 112 5.50 20.16 40.36
C LYS A 112 5.89 20.65 41.75
N THR A 113 7.17 20.92 42.04
CA THR A 113 7.63 21.10 43.43
C THR A 113 8.29 22.45 43.64
N THR A 114 7.77 23.27 44.57
CA THR A 114 8.29 24.61 44.91
C THR A 114 9.23 24.63 46.12
N SER A 115 9.34 23.53 46.87
CA SER A 115 10.26 23.39 48.01
C SER A 115 10.95 22.03 47.94
N ILE A 116 12.23 22.03 47.56
CA ILE A 116 13.00 20.80 47.42
C ILE A 116 14.19 20.86 48.38
N GLU A 117 14.31 19.87 49.28
CA GLU A 117 15.42 19.74 50.25
C GLU A 117 16.63 18.95 49.72
N TYR A 118 16.51 18.36 48.52
CA TYR A 118 17.50 17.42 47.95
C TYR A 118 18.01 17.91 46.58
N ASN A 119 19.29 17.70 46.28
CA ASN A 119 19.92 18.15 45.04
C ASN A 119 20.21 17.02 44.05
N THR A 120 20.04 15.76 44.46
CA THR A 120 20.42 14.60 43.64
C THR A 120 19.22 13.79 43.14
N GLU A 121 19.32 13.24 41.92
CA GLU A 121 18.18 12.62 41.21
C GLU A 121 17.51 11.48 41.97
N LEU A 122 18.30 10.60 42.59
CA LEU A 122 17.82 9.49 43.40
C LEU A 122 17.11 9.98 44.67
N ALA A 123 17.67 10.98 45.35
CA ALA A 123 17.07 11.57 46.56
C ALA A 123 15.79 12.36 46.23
N LEU A 124 15.77 13.03 45.08
CA LEU A 124 14.58 13.70 44.55
C LEU A 124 13.45 12.71 44.26
N LEU A 125 13.75 11.60 43.58
CA LEU A 125 12.77 10.56 43.29
C LEU A 125 12.24 9.90 44.57
N TRP A 126 13.11 9.73 45.56
CA TRP A 126 12.71 9.27 46.90
C TRP A 126 11.75 10.24 47.58
N SER A 127 12.03 11.55 47.50
CA SER A 127 11.11 12.58 48.01
C SER A 127 9.74 12.49 47.34
N ILE A 128 9.67 12.29 46.02
CA ILE A 128 8.42 12.09 45.28
C ILE A 128 7.67 10.85 45.78
N TYR A 129 8.38 9.73 45.96
CA TYR A 129 7.79 8.50 46.47
C TYR A 129 7.19 8.70 47.87
N ASN A 130 7.94 9.31 48.79
CA ASN A 130 7.49 9.56 50.16
C ASN A 130 6.35 10.57 50.26
N GLN A 131 6.21 11.49 49.31
CA GLN A 131 5.04 12.38 49.24
C GLN A 131 3.79 11.60 48.88
N ALA A 132 3.85 10.77 47.84
CA ALA A 132 2.84 9.78 47.51
C ALA A 132 3.35 8.81 46.43
N ASN A 133 3.26 7.50 46.71
CA ASN A 133 3.65 6.42 45.78
C ASN A 133 2.99 6.58 44.40
N SER A 134 1.75 7.07 44.35
CA SER A 134 1.01 7.32 43.10
C SER A 134 1.70 8.30 42.14
N LEU A 135 2.56 9.20 42.63
CA LEU A 135 3.27 10.18 41.78
C LEU A 135 4.28 9.52 40.83
N LEU A 136 4.74 8.29 41.13
CA LEU A 136 5.54 7.54 40.15
C LEU A 136 4.74 7.13 38.92
N PHE A 137 3.41 6.99 39.02
CA PHE A 137 2.54 6.78 37.85
C PHE A 137 2.34 8.07 37.05
N ASP A 138 2.31 9.24 37.69
CA ASP A 138 2.31 10.55 37.00
C ASP A 138 3.57 10.67 36.12
N VAL A 139 4.75 10.34 36.67
CA VAL A 139 6.04 10.40 35.97
C VAL A 139 6.10 9.38 34.83
N VAL A 140 5.64 8.14 35.04
CA VAL A 140 5.55 7.12 33.97
C VAL A 140 4.64 7.60 32.84
N THR A 141 3.46 8.11 33.17
CA THR A 141 2.49 8.59 32.18
C THR A 141 3.06 9.75 31.37
N TYR A 142 3.73 10.69 32.04
CA TYR A 142 4.39 11.81 31.36
C TYR A 142 5.59 11.38 30.50
N HIS A 143 6.36 10.39 30.97
CA HIS A 143 7.46 9.82 30.19
C HIS A 143 6.92 9.23 28.89
N TYR A 144 5.86 8.42 28.97
CA TYR A 144 5.22 7.87 27.79
C TYR A 144 4.72 8.97 26.86
N TRP A 145 4.03 9.99 27.39
CA TRP A 145 3.61 11.15 26.60
C TRP A 145 4.77 11.76 25.81
N ARG A 146 5.86 12.13 26.48
CA ARG A 146 7.03 12.76 25.86
C ARG A 146 7.79 11.87 24.89
N SER A 147 7.76 10.56 25.10
CA SER A 147 8.45 9.59 24.25
C SER A 147 7.74 9.37 22.90
N ARG A 148 6.49 9.84 22.76
CA ARG A 148 5.73 9.79 21.51
C ARG A 148 5.83 11.12 20.79
N SER A 149 5.89 11.06 19.46
CA SER A 149 5.81 12.25 18.60
C SER A 149 4.46 12.94 18.76
N THR A 150 4.46 14.25 18.57
CA THR A 150 3.23 15.06 18.48
C THR A 150 2.39 14.57 17.31
N ASP A 151 1.07 14.46 17.52
CA ASP A 151 0.11 13.99 16.53
C ASP A 151 -1.00 15.05 16.37
N THR A 152 -2.24 14.64 16.18
CA THR A 152 -3.34 15.52 15.83
C THR A 152 -3.80 16.33 17.03
N MET A 153 -3.81 17.65 16.86
CA MET A 153 -4.28 18.61 17.86
C MET A 153 -5.67 19.15 17.51
N TYR A 154 -6.45 19.42 18.55
CA TYR A 154 -7.82 19.92 18.48
C TYR A 154 -7.94 21.17 19.34
N THR A 155 -8.62 22.18 18.83
CA THR A 155 -9.18 23.25 19.66
C THR A 155 -10.60 22.92 20.04
N TYR A 156 -11.06 23.35 21.21
CA TYR A 156 -12.44 23.11 21.64
C TYR A 156 -13.10 24.37 22.20
N THR A 157 -14.44 24.39 22.10
CA THR A 157 -15.24 25.58 22.41
C THR A 157 -15.44 25.78 23.91
N LYS A 158 -15.68 24.71 24.66
CA LYS A 158 -15.95 24.77 26.11
C LYS A 158 -14.70 24.40 26.91
N SER A 159 -14.25 25.27 27.81
CA SER A 159 -13.13 25.00 28.73
C SER A 159 -13.61 24.35 30.03
N PRO A 160 -13.55 23.02 30.18
CA PRO A 160 -13.85 22.39 31.45
C PRO A 160 -12.80 22.77 32.51
N LYS A 161 -13.22 22.83 33.77
CA LYS A 161 -12.27 22.88 34.89
C LYS A 161 -11.53 21.54 34.99
N LEU A 162 -10.27 21.59 35.41
CA LEU A 162 -9.41 20.40 35.59
C LEU A 162 -10.07 19.34 36.50
N GLU A 163 -10.77 19.77 37.55
CA GLU A 163 -11.53 18.92 38.47
C GLU A 163 -12.60 18.07 37.76
N ASN A 164 -13.25 18.61 36.73
CA ASN A 164 -14.25 17.88 35.96
C ASN A 164 -13.60 16.83 35.05
N LEU A 165 -12.44 17.14 34.46
CA LEU A 165 -11.70 16.18 33.65
C LEU A 165 -11.18 15.02 34.49
N LEU A 166 -10.79 15.27 35.74
CA LEU A 166 -10.34 14.23 36.67
C LEU A 166 -11.39 13.15 36.94
N LYS A 167 -12.67 13.43 36.71
CA LYS A 167 -13.75 12.44 36.81
C LYS A 167 -13.56 11.24 35.88
N ILE A 168 -12.88 11.41 34.75
CA ILE A 168 -12.50 10.31 33.85
C ILE A 168 -11.64 9.27 34.59
N ALA A 169 -10.80 9.69 35.54
CA ALA A 169 -9.98 8.79 36.34
C ALA A 169 -10.64 8.37 37.67
N THR A 170 -11.40 9.26 38.30
CA THR A 170 -11.90 9.06 39.68
C THR A 170 -13.33 8.51 39.76
N GLU A 171 -14.20 8.81 38.79
CA GLU A 171 -15.61 8.41 38.80
C GLU A 171 -15.87 7.26 37.82
N LYS A 172 -16.43 6.16 38.34
CA LYS A 172 -16.69 4.94 37.58
C LYS A 172 -17.56 5.16 36.34
N GLY A 173 -18.62 5.97 36.43
CA GLY A 173 -19.53 6.24 35.31
C GLY A 173 -18.81 6.86 34.12
N PHE A 174 -18.05 7.93 34.34
CA PHE A 174 -17.30 8.61 33.28
C PHE A 174 -16.24 7.69 32.66
N ARG A 175 -15.47 6.99 33.51
CA ARG A 175 -14.42 6.07 33.08
C ARG A 175 -14.96 4.92 32.22
N ASP A 176 -16.01 4.26 32.70
CA ASP A 176 -16.57 3.08 32.04
C ASP A 176 -17.21 3.49 30.71
N THR A 177 -17.84 4.66 30.63
CA THR A 177 -18.42 5.20 29.39
C THR A 177 -17.36 5.43 28.30
N LEU A 178 -16.19 5.96 28.67
CA LEU A 178 -15.06 6.09 27.72
C LEU A 178 -14.54 4.73 27.25
N CYS A 179 -14.38 3.78 28.17
CA CYS A 179 -13.88 2.44 27.84
C CYS A 179 -14.87 1.65 26.97
N ASP A 180 -16.17 1.79 27.24
CA ASP A 180 -17.24 1.15 26.48
C ASP A 180 -17.37 1.78 25.07
N SER A 181 -17.24 3.10 24.94
CA SER A 181 -17.19 3.78 23.64
C SER A 181 -16.03 3.28 22.78
N LEU A 182 -14.84 3.12 23.36
CA LEU A 182 -13.68 2.55 22.67
C LEU A 182 -13.88 1.07 22.31
N TYR A 183 -14.49 0.28 23.19
CA TYR A 183 -14.83 -1.12 22.93
C TYR A 183 -15.76 -1.25 21.72
N GLU A 184 -16.84 -0.47 21.67
CA GLU A 184 -17.78 -0.43 20.55
C GLU A 184 -17.10 0.01 19.25
N ALA A 185 -16.33 1.10 19.29
CA ALA A 185 -15.60 1.60 18.12
C ALA A 185 -14.58 0.59 17.56
N SER A 186 -14.02 -0.28 18.40
CA SER A 186 -13.15 -1.37 17.98
C SER A 186 -13.88 -2.54 17.29
N GLY A 187 -15.21 -2.46 17.14
CA GLY A 187 -16.03 -3.58 16.68
C GLY A 187 -16.14 -4.68 17.74
N LYS A 188 -16.07 -4.31 19.03
CA LYS A 188 -16.10 -5.23 20.18
C LYS A 188 -14.91 -6.21 20.23
N ALA A 189 -13.83 -5.90 19.52
CA ALA A 189 -12.66 -6.78 19.43
C ALA A 189 -11.65 -6.57 20.57
N ASN A 190 -11.58 -5.36 21.14
CA ASN A 190 -10.52 -4.99 22.09
C ASN A 190 -11.11 -4.41 23.38
N TYR A 191 -10.59 -4.83 24.53
CA TYR A 191 -10.96 -4.26 25.83
C TYR A 191 -10.03 -3.11 26.23
N TYR A 192 -10.61 -2.05 26.80
CA TYR A 192 -9.90 -0.85 27.20
C TYR A 192 -10.00 -0.61 28.72
N LYS A 193 -8.99 0.03 29.29
CA LYS A 193 -9.03 0.55 30.67
C LYS A 193 -8.20 1.82 30.79
N VAL A 194 -8.69 2.81 31.53
CA VAL A 194 -7.89 3.99 31.93
C VAL A 194 -6.83 3.51 32.92
N TYR A 195 -5.57 3.51 32.51
CA TYR A 195 -4.48 2.94 33.29
C TYR A 195 -3.96 3.91 34.35
N ALA A 196 -3.53 5.09 33.91
CA ALA A 196 -2.94 6.13 34.74
C ALA A 196 -3.20 7.52 34.14
N TYR A 197 -2.94 8.57 34.92
CA TYR A 197 -2.96 9.95 34.44
C TYR A 197 -1.78 10.75 35.00
N SER A 198 -1.50 11.91 34.43
CA SER A 198 -0.52 12.89 34.91
C SER A 198 -1.07 14.29 34.79
N ILE A 199 -0.78 15.17 35.76
CA ILE A 199 -1.16 16.58 35.72
C ILE A 199 0.10 17.43 35.76
N ILE A 200 0.31 18.23 34.71
CA ILE A 200 1.49 19.08 34.55
C ILE A 200 1.05 20.41 33.96
N ASN A 201 1.40 21.55 34.58
CA ASN A 201 1.09 22.89 34.07
C ASN A 201 -0.39 23.09 33.63
N LYS A 202 -1.34 22.55 34.42
CA LYS A 202 -2.80 22.52 34.15
C LYS A 202 -3.21 21.79 32.86
N GLU A 203 -2.31 20.98 32.31
CA GLU A 203 -2.60 19.95 31.33
C GLU A 203 -2.79 18.62 32.06
N ILE A 204 -3.84 17.88 31.68
CA ILE A 204 -4.05 16.51 32.15
C ILE A 204 -3.79 15.54 31.01
N ILE A 205 -2.96 14.54 31.26
CA ILE A 205 -2.59 13.49 30.32
C ILE A 205 -3.18 12.18 30.84
N PHE A 206 -3.91 11.46 30.00
CA PHE A 206 -4.47 10.15 30.31
C PHE A 206 -3.77 9.06 29.49
N GLN A 207 -3.44 7.96 30.16
CA GLN A 207 -2.94 6.74 29.54
C GLN A 207 -4.02 5.66 29.59
N ILE A 208 -4.46 5.20 28.43
CA ILE A 208 -5.43 4.11 28.28
C ILE A 208 -4.69 2.86 27.81
N TYR A 209 -4.92 1.72 28.48
CA TYR A 209 -4.45 0.43 28.01
C TYR A 209 -5.51 -0.27 27.17
N LYS A 210 -5.08 -0.71 25.99
CA LYS A 210 -5.79 -1.60 25.09
C LYS A 210 -5.23 -3.00 25.23
N LYS A 211 -6.08 -3.99 25.46
CA LYS A 211 -5.69 -5.40 25.50
C LYS A 211 -5.58 -5.96 24.07
N VAL A 212 -4.40 -6.43 23.68
CA VAL A 212 -4.11 -6.93 22.31
C VAL A 212 -4.14 -8.45 22.24
N ASN A 213 -3.47 -9.13 23.17
CA ASN A 213 -3.41 -10.59 23.24
C ASN A 213 -3.61 -11.06 24.69
N ASP A 214 -4.11 -12.29 24.85
CA ASP A 214 -4.26 -12.96 26.13
C ASP A 214 -3.96 -14.44 25.94
N LYS A 215 -2.68 -14.79 26.06
CA LYS A 215 -2.18 -16.14 25.80
C LYS A 215 -1.52 -16.68 27.05
N THR A 216 -1.74 -17.97 27.32
CA THR A 216 -0.99 -18.67 28.36
C THR A 216 0.33 -19.13 27.76
N VAL A 217 1.45 -18.66 28.30
CA VAL A 217 2.80 -19.02 27.88
C VAL A 217 3.32 -20.10 28.84
N PRO A 218 3.81 -21.24 28.34
CA PRO A 218 4.47 -22.23 29.20
C PRO A 218 5.69 -21.59 29.87
N ASP A 219 5.74 -21.65 31.20
CA ASP A 219 6.89 -21.22 31.99
C ASP A 219 7.77 -22.44 32.30
N PHE A 220 9.09 -22.24 32.36
CA PHE A 220 10.04 -23.34 32.52
C PHE A 220 10.07 -23.88 33.97
N GLU A 221 9.84 -23.03 34.98
CA GLU A 221 9.95 -23.40 36.39
C GLU A 221 8.59 -23.38 37.13
N GLN A 222 7.65 -22.55 36.69
CA GLN A 222 6.35 -22.33 37.35
C GLN A 222 5.16 -22.81 36.50
N GLN A 223 3.95 -22.63 37.03
CA GLN A 223 2.72 -22.85 36.27
C GLN A 223 2.67 -21.91 35.05
N PRO A 224 2.05 -22.33 33.93
CA PRO A 224 1.95 -21.51 32.73
C PRO A 224 1.44 -20.09 33.02
N ILE A 225 2.23 -19.08 32.65
CA ILE A 225 1.95 -17.69 32.96
C ILE A 225 0.98 -17.14 31.91
N ARG A 226 -0.15 -16.60 32.36
CA ARG A 226 -1.09 -15.90 31.49
C ARG A 226 -0.53 -14.53 31.11
N ASN A 227 -0.05 -14.39 29.88
CA ASN A 227 0.47 -13.14 29.32
C ASN A 227 -0.65 -12.33 28.65
N ARG A 228 -0.89 -11.11 29.16
CA ARG A 228 -1.84 -10.13 28.60
C ARG A 228 -1.08 -8.97 27.98
N GLU A 229 -0.85 -9.06 26.68
CA GLU A 229 -0.19 -7.99 25.92
C GLU A 229 -1.08 -6.75 25.88
N VAL A 230 -0.49 -5.58 26.16
CA VAL A 230 -1.19 -4.29 26.15
C VAL A 230 -0.49 -3.28 25.25
N LYS A 231 -1.29 -2.43 24.59
CA LYS A 231 -0.83 -1.20 23.90
C LYS A 231 -1.41 0.03 24.59
N SER A 232 -0.70 1.15 24.52
CA SER A 232 -1.13 2.42 25.11
C SER A 232 -1.73 3.36 24.07
N LEU A 233 -2.90 3.89 24.37
CA LEU A 233 -3.50 5.07 23.74
C LEU A 233 -3.35 6.24 24.72
N LEU A 234 -2.93 7.41 24.24
CA LEU A 234 -2.68 8.58 25.09
C LEU A 234 -3.51 9.77 24.60
N PHE A 235 -4.02 10.58 25.52
CA PHE A 235 -4.56 11.90 25.16
C PHE A 235 -4.31 12.92 26.25
N SER A 236 -4.10 14.19 25.88
CA SER A 236 -3.93 15.30 26.80
C SER A 236 -4.94 16.41 26.57
N ILE A 237 -5.32 17.09 27.64
CA ILE A 237 -6.25 18.23 27.60
C ILE A 237 -5.63 19.38 28.38
N SER A 238 -5.34 20.48 27.67
CA SER A 238 -4.81 21.72 28.25
C SER A 238 -5.94 22.74 28.44
N THR A 239 -6.37 22.95 29.68
CA THR A 239 -7.49 23.86 29.98
C THR A 239 -7.17 25.32 29.65
N ASP A 240 -5.91 25.72 29.80
CA ASP A 240 -5.44 27.09 29.57
C ASP A 240 -5.29 27.39 28.07
N LYS A 241 -4.74 26.45 27.28
CA LYS A 241 -4.54 26.61 25.83
C LYS A 241 -5.77 26.26 25.00
N LYS A 242 -6.78 25.63 25.62
CA LYS A 242 -7.95 25.01 24.95
C LYS A 242 -7.56 23.99 23.88
N LEU A 243 -6.54 23.18 24.18
CA LEU A 243 -6.01 22.19 23.26
C LEU A 243 -6.25 20.77 23.77
N LEU A 244 -6.69 19.90 22.87
CA LEU A 244 -6.73 18.45 23.04
C LEU A 244 -5.74 17.83 22.06
N GLU A 245 -4.91 16.91 22.54
CA GLU A 245 -4.01 16.13 21.70
C GLU A 245 -4.23 14.64 21.96
N ILE A 246 -4.26 13.82 20.91
CA ILE A 246 -4.45 12.36 21.00
C ILE A 246 -3.27 11.70 20.29
N ARG A 247 -2.62 10.70 20.89
CA ARG A 247 -1.44 9.99 20.36
C ARG A 247 -1.64 8.47 20.41
N ASP A 248 -0.96 7.73 19.52
CA ASP A 248 -0.97 6.26 19.43
C ASP A 248 -2.38 5.64 19.29
N TYR A 249 -3.19 6.16 18.36
CA TYR A 249 -4.57 5.73 18.14
C TYR A 249 -4.76 5.05 16.77
N THR A 250 -5.83 4.26 16.65
CA THR A 250 -6.44 3.94 15.35
C THR A 250 -7.51 4.98 15.00
N VAL A 251 -7.84 5.14 13.72
CA VAL A 251 -8.87 6.12 13.25
C VAL A 251 -10.19 5.98 14.00
N LYS A 252 -10.60 4.74 14.34
CA LYS A 252 -11.83 4.49 15.09
C LYS A 252 -11.71 4.89 16.56
N GLU A 253 -10.56 4.64 17.19
CA GLU A 253 -10.29 5.05 18.59
C GLU A 253 -10.23 6.57 18.71
N LYS A 254 -9.57 7.25 17.78
CA LYS A 254 -9.55 8.73 17.68
C LYS A 254 -10.96 9.30 17.73
N LYS A 255 -11.83 8.82 16.84
CA LYS A 255 -13.21 9.27 16.76
C LYS A 255 -13.96 9.03 18.07
N ALA A 256 -13.82 7.84 18.67
CA ALA A 256 -14.48 7.53 19.93
C ALA A 256 -14.03 8.43 21.11
N VAL A 257 -12.73 8.73 21.20
CA VAL A 257 -12.21 9.66 22.22
C VAL A 257 -12.79 11.06 21.99
N LEU A 258 -12.79 11.55 20.75
CA LEU A 258 -13.37 12.85 20.39
C LEU A 258 -14.86 12.91 20.74
N ASP A 259 -15.68 11.98 20.22
CA ASP A 259 -17.12 11.93 20.44
C ASP A 259 -17.45 11.91 21.95
N TYR A 260 -16.69 11.14 22.74
CA TYR A 260 -16.84 11.09 24.19
C TYR A 260 -16.50 12.43 24.85
N LEU A 261 -15.35 13.03 24.53
CA LEU A 261 -14.90 14.27 25.14
C LEU A 261 -15.79 15.45 24.75
N GLU A 262 -16.25 15.52 23.51
CA GLU A 262 -17.18 16.52 23.00
C GLU A 262 -18.51 16.47 23.74
N SER A 263 -19.09 15.27 23.85
CA SER A 263 -20.40 15.05 24.50
C SER A 263 -20.40 15.35 25.99
N ASN A 264 -19.27 15.10 26.68
CA ASN A 264 -19.21 15.16 28.14
C ASN A 264 -18.52 16.41 28.69
N PHE A 265 -17.54 16.99 27.98
CA PHE A 265 -16.65 18.01 28.55
C PHE A 265 -16.40 19.22 27.65
N LEU A 266 -16.08 19.00 26.37
CA LEU A 266 -15.40 19.98 25.50
C LEU A 266 -16.33 20.76 24.56
N GLY A 267 -17.58 20.33 24.37
CA GLY A 267 -18.46 20.92 23.35
C GLY A 267 -18.05 20.45 21.96
N SER A 268 -18.05 21.32 20.94
CA SER A 268 -17.46 20.98 19.64
C SER A 268 -15.95 21.13 19.67
N SER A 269 -15.26 20.19 19.02
CA SER A 269 -13.83 20.28 18.72
C SER A 269 -13.59 20.49 17.24
N GLU A 270 -12.61 21.31 16.92
CA GLU A 270 -12.12 21.52 15.56
C GLU A 270 -10.66 21.11 15.54
N GLU A 271 -10.32 20.24 14.58
CA GLU A 271 -8.93 19.90 14.33
C GLU A 271 -8.16 21.17 14.00
N VAL A 272 -6.99 21.36 14.62
CA VAL A 272 -6.12 22.50 14.34
C VAL A 272 -5.46 22.26 12.98
N ILE A 273 -6.24 22.44 11.92
CA ILE A 273 -5.76 22.40 10.54
C ILE A 273 -5.13 23.76 10.29
N LYS A 274 -3.81 23.83 10.40
CA LYS A 274 -3.07 24.99 9.90
C LYS A 274 -3.36 25.10 8.41
N LYS A 275 -3.76 26.29 7.95
CA LYS A 275 -3.91 26.57 6.52
C LYS A 275 -2.65 26.12 5.75
N PRO A 276 -2.80 25.51 4.56
CA PRO A 276 -1.65 25.11 3.76
C PRO A 276 -0.70 26.28 3.52
N PHE A 277 0.59 26.05 3.73
CA PHE A 277 1.64 27.00 3.41
C PHE A 277 1.76 27.09 1.89
N MET A 278 1.66 28.31 1.34
CA MET A 278 1.73 28.58 -0.10
C MET A 278 2.79 29.61 -0.48
N ASP A 279 3.52 30.16 0.49
CA ASP A 279 4.50 31.22 0.26
C ASP A 279 5.86 30.62 -0.12
N TYR A 280 5.92 29.96 -1.28
CA TYR A 280 7.15 29.40 -1.83
C TYR A 280 7.13 29.36 -3.37
N ASP A 281 8.32 29.40 -3.97
CA ASP A 281 8.51 29.15 -5.41
C ASP A 281 8.97 27.70 -5.63
N SER A 282 8.34 26.98 -6.56
CA SER A 282 8.62 25.55 -6.76
C SER A 282 10.00 25.28 -7.36
N LYS A 283 10.58 26.20 -8.14
CA LYS A 283 11.94 26.04 -8.68
C LYS A 283 12.99 26.24 -7.59
N ASP A 284 12.82 27.28 -6.77
CA ASP A 284 13.70 27.53 -5.63
C ASP A 284 13.66 26.38 -4.63
N LEU A 285 12.46 25.88 -4.32
CA LEU A 285 12.27 24.74 -3.43
C LEU A 285 12.90 23.47 -4.00
N LYS A 286 12.69 23.18 -5.29
CA LYS A 286 13.33 22.07 -6.00
C LYS A 286 14.86 22.16 -5.92
N ASN A 287 15.43 23.33 -6.18
CA ASN A 287 16.88 23.54 -6.09
C ASN A 287 17.40 23.36 -4.65
N SER A 288 16.62 23.72 -3.63
CA SER A 288 17.02 23.54 -2.23
C SER A 288 17.14 22.05 -1.84
N PHE A 289 16.31 21.18 -2.40
CA PHE A 289 16.34 19.73 -2.16
C PHE A 289 17.28 18.96 -3.09
N LEU A 290 17.65 19.54 -4.23
CA LEU A 290 18.55 18.94 -5.23
C LEU A 290 19.96 19.55 -5.22
N GLY A 291 20.28 20.36 -4.21
CA GLY A 291 21.61 20.93 -3.99
C GLY A 291 22.07 21.97 -5.03
N GLY A 292 21.18 22.44 -5.92
CA GLY A 292 21.52 23.32 -7.06
C GLY A 292 21.61 24.81 -6.75
N GLY A 293 21.52 25.23 -5.49
CA GLY A 293 21.48 26.65 -5.10
C GLY A 293 22.65 27.09 -4.22
N GLN A 294 23.88 27.13 -4.76
CA GLN A 294 25.06 27.57 -3.99
C GLN A 294 24.95 29.04 -3.51
N GLU A 295 24.30 29.94 -4.26
CA GLU A 295 24.26 31.37 -3.93
C GLU A 295 23.35 31.75 -2.74
N LYS A 296 22.33 30.95 -2.41
CA LYS A 296 21.54 31.12 -1.17
C LYS A 296 22.15 30.37 0.03
N GLN A 297 22.93 29.33 -0.23
CA GLN A 297 23.60 28.53 0.81
C GLN A 297 24.82 29.23 1.41
N GLU A 298 25.52 30.09 0.67
CA GLU A 298 26.67 30.85 1.20
C GLU A 298 26.31 31.86 2.30
N LYS A 299 25.06 32.34 2.37
CA LYS A 299 24.55 33.16 3.49
C LYS A 299 24.12 32.35 4.72
N ILE A 300 24.07 31.01 4.61
CA ILE A 300 23.76 30.08 5.70
C ILE A 300 25.03 29.24 5.99
N LYS A 301 26.22 29.85 5.92
CA LYS A 301 27.38 29.36 6.67
C LYS A 301 27.21 29.76 8.14
N GLY A 302 26.21 29.15 8.78
CA GLY A 302 26.02 29.10 10.23
C GLY A 302 25.94 27.61 10.60
N GLU A 303 27.00 27.10 11.23
CA GLU A 303 27.46 25.71 11.34
C GLU A 303 26.55 24.67 12.04
N ASP A 304 25.23 24.81 12.09
CA ASP A 304 24.41 23.97 13.00
C ASP A 304 23.40 23.02 12.35
N LEU A 305 23.31 22.90 11.01
CA LEU A 305 22.29 22.05 10.38
C LEU A 305 22.81 21.25 9.18
N ILE A 306 23.14 19.98 9.45
CA ILE A 306 23.65 19.00 8.48
C ILE A 306 22.49 18.10 8.05
N ILE A 307 22.34 17.86 6.75
CA ILE A 307 21.43 16.82 6.24
C ILE A 307 22.24 15.54 6.09
N SER A 308 22.17 14.67 7.10
CA SER A 308 22.98 13.44 7.13
C SER A 308 22.35 12.30 6.32
N ALA A 309 21.06 12.38 6.01
CA ALA A 309 20.43 11.45 5.07
C ALA A 309 19.24 12.07 4.33
N LEU A 310 19.04 11.68 3.08
CA LEU A 310 17.89 12.06 2.25
C LEU A 310 17.41 10.87 1.43
N THR A 311 16.10 10.64 1.41
CA THR A 311 15.51 9.49 0.70
C THR A 311 14.45 9.96 -0.29
N PHE A 312 14.57 9.53 -1.54
CA PHE A 312 13.60 9.80 -2.62
C PHE A 312 12.75 8.57 -2.90
N THR A 313 11.46 8.76 -3.25
CA THR A 313 10.51 7.69 -3.57
C THR A 313 10.54 7.25 -5.03
N LYS A 314 11.08 8.09 -5.92
CA LYS A 314 11.21 7.82 -7.36
C LYS A 314 12.63 8.03 -7.82
N SER A 315 13.03 7.25 -8.83
CA SER A 315 14.25 7.46 -9.59
C SER A 315 14.08 7.02 -11.03
N ILE A 316 14.96 7.50 -11.90
CA ILE A 316 15.02 7.12 -13.32
C ILE A 316 15.73 5.76 -13.50
N LEU A 317 16.30 5.19 -12.43
CA LEU A 317 16.99 3.90 -12.50
C LEU A 317 15.99 2.74 -12.56
N PRO A 318 16.02 1.91 -13.63
CA PRO A 318 15.14 0.76 -13.72
C PRO A 318 15.43 -0.21 -12.56
N LYS A 319 14.38 -0.54 -11.79
CA LYS A 319 14.37 -1.44 -10.61
C LYS A 319 14.85 -0.85 -9.27
N SER A 320 15.23 0.43 -9.20
CA SER A 320 15.62 1.09 -7.95
C SER A 320 14.78 2.33 -7.68
N PRO A 321 13.46 2.20 -7.46
CA PRO A 321 12.57 3.36 -7.30
C PRO A 321 12.94 4.21 -6.09
N LEU A 322 13.43 3.59 -5.01
CA LEU A 322 13.90 4.27 -3.82
C LEU A 322 15.40 4.52 -3.89
N ILE A 323 15.81 5.78 -3.76
CA ILE A 323 17.22 6.17 -3.62
C ILE A 323 17.45 6.77 -2.25
N HIS A 324 18.49 6.30 -1.57
CA HIS A 324 18.85 6.70 -0.22
C HIS A 324 20.29 7.21 -0.22
N PHE A 325 20.48 8.46 0.19
CA PHE A 325 21.78 9.05 0.46
C PHE A 325 21.95 9.14 1.97
N GLU A 326 23.08 8.64 2.50
CA GLU A 326 23.39 8.70 3.93
C GLU A 326 24.90 8.86 4.13
N LEU A 327 25.26 9.78 5.02
CA LEU A 327 26.61 10.00 5.52
C LEU A 327 26.54 10.11 7.04
N ASP A 328 27.51 9.53 7.73
CA ASP A 328 27.46 9.47 9.19
C ASP A 328 27.52 10.86 9.83
N ASN A 329 28.47 11.72 9.48
CA ASN A 329 28.62 13.05 10.11
C ASN A 329 28.83 14.18 9.11
N ASP A 330 28.28 14.04 7.90
CA ASP A 330 28.49 15.00 6.82
C ASP A 330 27.19 15.25 6.04
N ASP A 331 27.17 16.31 5.24
CA ASP A 331 26.00 16.71 4.45
C ASP A 331 25.93 15.92 3.13
N VAL A 332 24.81 15.23 2.90
CA VAL A 332 24.59 14.45 1.68
C VAL A 332 24.24 15.31 0.45
N MET A 333 24.02 16.62 0.61
CA MET A 333 23.52 17.48 -0.48
C MET A 333 24.40 17.48 -1.73
N GLU A 334 25.73 17.35 -1.62
CA GLU A 334 26.61 17.27 -2.79
C GLU A 334 26.36 15.99 -3.62
N ALA A 335 26.20 14.84 -2.96
CA ALA A 335 25.90 13.58 -3.61
C ALA A 335 24.51 13.61 -4.27
N VAL A 336 23.55 14.27 -3.61
CA VAL A 336 22.21 14.49 -4.18
C VAL A 336 22.28 15.36 -5.44
N HIS A 337 23.10 16.42 -5.40
CA HIS A 337 23.29 17.30 -6.55
C HIS A 337 23.91 16.58 -7.76
N ASP A 338 24.98 15.81 -7.53
CA ASP A 338 25.61 15.00 -8.58
C ASP A 338 24.61 13.99 -9.18
N ALA A 339 23.80 13.33 -8.34
CA ALA A 339 22.75 12.43 -8.81
C ALA A 339 21.69 13.17 -9.65
N HIS A 340 21.31 14.39 -9.26
CA HIS A 340 20.38 15.20 -10.05
C HIS A 340 20.95 15.59 -11.42
N LEU A 341 22.21 16.05 -11.47
CA LEU A 341 22.89 16.40 -12.72
C LEU A 341 23.01 15.21 -13.68
N LYS A 342 23.15 14.00 -13.13
CA LYS A 342 23.16 12.74 -13.89
C LYS A 342 21.76 12.24 -14.28
N GLY A 343 20.70 12.98 -13.91
CA GLY A 343 19.32 12.59 -14.16
C GLY A 343 18.89 11.33 -13.39
N VAL A 344 19.49 11.06 -12.23
CA VAL A 344 19.15 9.89 -11.39
C VAL A 344 17.97 10.21 -10.49
N VAL A 345 17.97 11.40 -9.89
CA VAL A 345 16.90 11.91 -9.03
C VAL A 345 16.34 13.22 -9.60
N ASP A 346 15.03 13.38 -9.47
CA ASP A 346 14.36 14.64 -9.75
C ASP A 346 13.21 14.87 -8.77
N LEU A 347 12.77 16.12 -8.67
CA LEU A 347 11.62 16.51 -7.84
C LEU A 347 10.49 16.99 -8.77
N GLY A 348 9.55 16.10 -9.07
CA GLY A 348 8.32 16.41 -9.80
C GLY A 348 7.14 16.69 -8.86
N ASP A 349 7.27 16.28 -7.60
CA ASP A 349 6.29 16.35 -6.52
C ASP A 349 6.99 16.45 -5.16
N LEU A 350 6.43 17.12 -4.15
CA LEU A 350 6.98 17.11 -2.78
C LEU A 350 6.98 15.71 -2.13
N LYS A 351 6.05 14.83 -2.52
CA LYS A 351 5.99 13.42 -2.12
C LYS A 351 7.14 12.59 -2.67
N ASP A 352 7.87 13.10 -3.66
CA ASP A 352 9.06 12.45 -4.16
C ASP A 352 10.15 12.39 -3.08
N ILE A 353 10.07 13.22 -2.04
CA ILE A 353 10.90 13.11 -0.83
C ILE A 353 10.17 12.22 0.18
N LYS A 354 10.78 11.10 0.55
CA LYS A 354 10.24 10.19 1.57
C LYS A 354 10.56 10.63 3.00
N SER A 355 11.81 11.00 3.23
CA SER A 355 12.33 11.33 4.55
C SER A 355 13.66 12.04 4.50
N ILE A 356 13.92 12.87 5.52
CA ILE A 356 15.13 13.66 5.70
C ILE A 356 15.65 13.37 7.11
N ARG A 357 16.93 13.02 7.25
CA ARG A 357 17.61 12.96 8.55
C ARG A 357 18.45 14.20 8.73
N LEU A 358 18.19 14.91 9.80
CA LEU A 358 18.81 16.18 10.13
C LEU A 358 19.67 16.02 11.38
N LYS A 359 20.86 16.60 11.37
CA LYS A 359 21.78 16.66 12.50
C LYS A 359 22.06 18.12 12.86
N THR A 360 21.80 18.46 14.12
CA THR A 360 22.29 19.67 14.77
C THR A 360 23.41 19.33 15.74
N SER A 361 24.09 20.34 16.28
CA SER A 361 25.11 20.18 17.33
C SER A 361 24.59 19.43 18.58
N THR A 362 23.28 19.44 18.83
CA THR A 362 22.65 18.84 20.01
C THR A 362 21.78 17.61 19.72
N THR A 363 21.27 17.43 18.50
CA THR A 363 20.28 16.38 18.21
C THR A 363 20.36 15.85 16.78
N SER A 364 20.04 14.56 16.60
CA SER A 364 19.75 13.97 15.28
C SER A 364 18.29 13.56 15.22
N ARG A 365 17.56 13.98 14.18
CA ARG A 365 16.12 13.71 14.04
C ARG A 365 15.70 13.35 12.63
N LEU A 366 14.68 12.53 12.55
CA LEU A 366 14.05 12.13 11.30
C LEU A 366 12.84 13.03 11.03
N ILE A 367 12.75 13.52 9.81
CA ILE A 367 11.58 14.21 9.26
C ILE A 367 10.97 13.27 8.22
N ARG A 368 9.69 12.98 8.38
CA ARG A 368 8.93 12.13 7.46
C ARG A 368 8.00 12.97 6.61
N THR A 369 7.85 12.58 5.36
CA THR A 369 6.87 13.21 4.47
C THR A 369 5.56 12.43 4.56
N ASN A 370 4.47 13.13 4.87
CA ASN A 370 3.12 12.58 4.95
C ASN A 370 2.23 13.26 3.92
N SER A 371 1.60 12.46 3.05
CA SER A 371 0.63 12.92 2.07
C SER A 371 -0.76 13.07 2.70
N LEU A 372 -1.44 14.18 2.43
CA LEU A 372 -2.85 14.38 2.77
C LEU A 372 -3.75 13.96 1.61
N ASP A 373 -5.02 13.66 1.91
CA ASP A 373 -6.04 13.31 0.90
C ASP A 373 -6.25 14.44 -0.12
N SER A 374 -6.00 15.70 0.26
CA SER A 374 -6.05 16.87 -0.63
C SER A 374 -4.90 16.94 -1.65
N GLY A 375 -3.91 16.05 -1.57
CA GLY A 375 -2.66 16.12 -2.34
C GLY A 375 -1.58 17.01 -1.72
N ASP A 376 -1.89 17.72 -0.63
CA ASP A 376 -0.93 18.50 0.14
C ASP A 376 0.03 17.61 0.94
N VAL A 377 1.15 18.17 1.37
CA VAL A 377 2.23 17.41 2.01
C VAL A 377 2.61 18.02 3.36
N ILE A 378 2.82 17.19 4.38
CA ILE A 378 3.36 17.59 5.68
C ILE A 378 4.74 16.97 5.86
N PHE A 379 5.75 17.79 6.15
CA PHE A 379 7.04 17.33 6.68
C PHE A 379 6.95 17.27 8.21
N SER A 380 6.77 16.07 8.74
CA SER A 380 6.59 15.81 10.16
C SER A 380 7.92 15.53 10.85
N LEU A 381 8.29 16.38 11.81
CA LEU A 381 9.46 16.16 12.66
C LEU A 381 9.15 15.09 13.72
N ASP A 382 10.02 14.09 13.86
CA ASP A 382 10.04 13.26 15.07
C ASP A 382 10.51 14.12 16.25
N ASP A 383 9.57 14.73 16.95
CA ASP A 383 9.83 15.64 18.06
C ASP A 383 9.87 14.95 19.43
N SER A 384 9.95 13.61 19.43
CA SER A 384 10.03 12.78 20.63
C SER A 384 11.18 13.24 21.53
N SER A 385 10.86 13.45 22.81
CA SER A 385 11.78 13.90 23.86
C SER A 385 12.49 15.25 23.60
N LEU A 386 12.09 16.03 22.60
CA LEU A 386 12.57 17.39 22.38
C LEU A 386 11.84 18.38 23.29
N ASP A 387 12.59 19.37 23.78
CA ASP A 387 11.98 20.53 24.44
C ASP A 387 11.46 21.54 23.41
N GLU A 388 10.56 22.43 23.84
CA GLU A 388 9.91 23.39 22.95
C GLU A 388 10.89 24.41 22.32
N THR A 389 12.01 24.68 23.00
CA THR A 389 13.06 25.57 22.48
C THR A 389 13.78 24.97 21.28
N VAL A 390 14.25 23.72 21.39
CA VAL A 390 14.93 22.99 20.32
C VAL A 390 13.96 22.69 19.18
N LYS A 391 12.68 22.39 19.47
CA LYS A 391 11.66 22.23 18.42
C LYS A 391 11.50 23.47 17.56
N LYS A 392 11.43 24.66 18.18
CA LYS A 392 11.34 25.94 17.46
C LYS A 392 12.61 26.20 16.65
N GLU A 393 13.78 25.99 17.25
CA GLU A 393 15.07 26.17 16.59
C GLU A 393 15.23 25.28 15.35
N VAL A 394 14.91 23.99 15.45
CA VAL A 394 14.93 23.05 14.32
C VAL A 394 13.94 23.49 13.24
N GLY A 395 12.73 23.92 13.64
CA GLY A 395 11.73 24.44 12.71
C GLY A 395 12.17 25.68 11.94
N GLU A 396 12.80 26.64 12.62
CA GLU A 396 13.34 27.86 12.02
C GLU A 396 14.49 27.54 11.07
N LYS A 397 15.47 26.74 11.50
CA LYS A 397 16.62 26.36 10.66
C LYS A 397 16.18 25.55 9.43
N PHE A 398 15.20 24.66 9.57
CA PHE A 398 14.61 23.94 8.44
C PHE A 398 13.92 24.88 7.44
N LYS A 399 13.11 25.82 7.95
CA LYS A 399 12.44 26.83 7.11
C LYS A 399 13.43 27.74 6.40
N VAL A 400 14.56 28.08 7.03
CA VAL A 400 15.62 28.87 6.40
C VAL A 400 16.32 28.08 5.28
N LYS A 401 16.60 26.78 5.48
CA LYS A 401 17.28 25.93 4.48
C LYS A 401 16.39 25.60 3.28
N PHE A 402 15.13 25.24 3.51
CA PHE A 402 14.23 24.76 2.46
C PHE A 402 13.13 25.77 2.07
N GLY A 403 12.93 26.86 2.81
CA GLY A 403 11.87 27.83 2.51
C GLY A 403 10.46 27.41 2.94
N ILE A 404 10.30 26.21 3.52
CA ILE A 404 9.00 25.64 3.92
C ILE A 404 8.96 25.24 5.41
N PRO A 405 7.79 25.29 6.07
CA PRO A 405 7.67 24.95 7.49
C PRO A 405 7.58 23.44 7.77
N LEU A 406 7.98 23.03 8.97
CA LEU A 406 7.70 21.70 9.53
C LEU A 406 6.32 21.66 10.21
N ASN A 407 5.72 20.47 10.29
CA ASN A 407 4.47 20.21 11.03
C ASN A 407 3.33 21.17 10.66
N GLN A 408 3.26 21.51 9.37
CA GLN A 408 2.20 22.31 8.74
C GLN A 408 1.96 21.73 7.34
N PRO A 409 0.69 21.64 6.87
CA PRO A 409 0.41 21.31 5.49
C PRO A 409 1.07 22.30 4.54
N ILE A 410 1.70 21.81 3.50
CA ILE A 410 2.29 22.62 2.42
C ILE A 410 1.48 22.31 1.18
N SER A 411 0.98 23.36 0.53
CA SER A 411 0.24 23.22 -0.72
C SER A 411 1.16 22.62 -1.75
N ASN A 412 0.83 21.50 -2.37
CA ASN A 412 1.67 20.88 -3.40
C ASN A 412 1.38 21.43 -4.82
N ILE A 413 0.51 22.43 -4.92
CA ILE A 413 -0.11 22.87 -6.18
C ILE A 413 0.86 23.44 -7.23
N TYR A 414 2.03 23.93 -6.79
CA TYR A 414 3.04 24.50 -7.70
C TYR A 414 3.94 23.45 -8.36
N PHE A 415 3.78 22.18 -7.99
CA PHE A 415 4.38 21.03 -8.67
C PHE A 415 3.36 20.41 -9.63
N SER A 416 3.83 19.84 -10.74
CA SER A 416 2.93 19.18 -11.71
C SER A 416 2.20 18.01 -11.05
N GLY A 417 2.92 17.14 -10.33
CA GLY A 417 2.32 16.01 -9.62
C GLY A 417 1.28 16.45 -8.58
N GLY A 418 1.59 17.48 -7.80
CA GLY A 418 0.64 18.02 -6.82
C GLY A 418 -0.60 18.67 -7.43
N LEU A 419 -0.46 19.33 -8.59
CA LEU A 419 -1.61 19.86 -9.32
C LEU A 419 -2.50 18.72 -9.87
N GLU A 420 -1.91 17.66 -10.41
CA GLU A 420 -2.65 16.48 -10.88
C GLU A 420 -3.48 15.85 -9.76
N GLU A 421 -2.90 15.71 -8.57
CA GLU A 421 -3.60 15.17 -7.40
C GLU A 421 -4.69 16.09 -6.88
N LYS A 422 -4.47 17.41 -6.87
CA LYS A 422 -5.51 18.37 -6.49
C LYS A 422 -6.70 18.34 -7.44
N VAL A 423 -6.46 18.24 -8.74
CA VAL A 423 -7.55 18.08 -9.72
C VAL A 423 -8.32 16.80 -9.43
N ASP A 424 -7.64 15.68 -9.18
CA ASP A 424 -8.33 14.42 -8.89
C ASP A 424 -9.09 14.48 -7.55
N TYR A 425 -8.52 15.07 -6.51
CA TYR A 425 -9.18 15.30 -5.23
C TYR A 425 -10.47 16.11 -5.40
N LEU A 426 -10.43 17.22 -6.16
CA LEU A 426 -11.62 18.03 -6.47
C LEU A 426 -12.70 17.22 -7.19
N MET A 427 -12.30 16.33 -8.11
CA MET A 427 -13.22 15.45 -8.84
C MET A 427 -13.82 14.34 -7.95
N GLY A 428 -13.22 14.07 -6.79
CA GLY A 428 -13.71 13.12 -5.77
C GLY A 428 -14.57 13.74 -4.67
N LEU A 429 -14.69 15.07 -4.62
CA LEU A 429 -15.50 15.75 -3.61
C LEU A 429 -17.00 15.47 -3.82
N ASN A 430 -17.70 15.20 -2.72
CA ASN A 430 -19.16 15.03 -2.71
C ASN A 430 -19.91 16.27 -2.23
N ARG A 431 -19.21 17.25 -1.66
CA ARG A 431 -19.76 18.52 -1.16
C ARG A 431 -18.71 19.62 -1.29
N GLU A 432 -19.16 20.86 -1.32
CA GLU A 432 -18.26 22.01 -1.36
C GLU A 432 -17.52 22.12 -0.02
N GLU A 433 -16.19 22.15 -0.08
CA GLU A 433 -15.30 22.33 1.06
C GLU A 433 -14.67 23.72 1.03
N THR A 434 -14.12 24.17 2.16
CA THR A 434 -13.40 25.45 2.20
C THR A 434 -12.04 25.27 1.53
N LEU A 435 -11.91 25.74 0.29
CA LEU A 435 -10.70 25.62 -0.52
C LEU A 435 -9.79 26.85 -0.36
N ASP A 436 -8.48 26.66 -0.52
CA ASP A 436 -7.55 27.78 -0.70
C ASP A 436 -7.80 28.49 -2.04
N LEU A 437 -7.23 29.70 -2.22
CA LEU A 437 -7.49 30.56 -3.38
C LEU A 437 -7.20 29.85 -4.71
N VAL A 438 -6.06 29.18 -4.83
CA VAL A 438 -5.62 28.58 -6.09
C VAL A 438 -6.42 27.31 -6.39
N THR A 439 -6.68 26.50 -5.36
CA THR A 439 -7.56 25.33 -5.49
C THR A 439 -9.01 25.75 -5.82
N SER A 440 -9.48 26.89 -5.29
CA SER A 440 -10.78 27.47 -5.61
C SER A 440 -10.89 27.94 -7.07
N GLU A 441 -9.83 28.53 -7.62
CA GLU A 441 -9.77 28.87 -9.05
C GLU A 441 -9.89 27.61 -9.92
N LYS A 442 -9.14 26.56 -9.58
CA LYS A 442 -9.21 25.28 -10.31
C LYS A 442 -10.57 24.61 -10.19
N TYR A 443 -11.19 24.66 -9.01
CA TYR A 443 -12.54 24.18 -8.79
C TYR A 443 -13.56 24.93 -9.67
N LYS A 444 -13.45 26.26 -9.79
CA LYS A 444 -14.31 27.06 -10.68
C LYS A 444 -14.08 26.71 -12.16
N GLU A 445 -12.84 26.46 -12.57
CA GLU A 445 -12.52 26.01 -13.93
C GLU A 445 -13.19 24.67 -14.25
N LEU A 446 -13.09 23.68 -13.35
CA LEU A 446 -13.76 22.38 -13.51
C LEU A 446 -15.29 22.47 -13.59
N LEU A 447 -15.91 23.40 -12.85
CA LEU A 447 -17.34 23.70 -12.94
C LEU A 447 -17.70 24.37 -14.27
N ASN A 448 -16.91 25.35 -14.71
CA ASN A 448 -17.13 26.08 -15.97
C ASN A 448 -16.97 25.17 -17.20
N GLU A 449 -16.05 24.21 -17.15
CA GLU A 449 -15.87 23.18 -18.18
C GLU A 449 -16.93 22.07 -18.12
N GLU A 450 -17.84 22.14 -17.14
CA GLU A 450 -18.88 21.14 -16.85
C GLU A 450 -18.32 19.74 -16.58
N LEU A 451 -17.05 19.63 -16.19
CA LEU A 451 -16.43 18.38 -15.75
C LEU A 451 -16.90 17.99 -14.36
N LEU A 452 -17.16 18.99 -13.51
CA LEU A 452 -17.81 18.85 -12.21
C LEU A 452 -19.19 19.52 -12.28
N ILE A 453 -20.20 18.90 -11.68
CA ILE A 453 -21.57 19.44 -11.65
C ILE A 453 -22.14 19.39 -10.23
N LYS A 454 -22.96 20.38 -9.91
CA LYS A 454 -23.77 20.43 -8.69
C LYS A 454 -25.12 19.76 -8.98
N THR A 455 -25.43 18.71 -8.24
CA THR A 455 -26.67 17.94 -8.36
C THR A 455 -27.43 17.99 -7.04
N ILE A 456 -28.76 18.14 -7.09
CA ILE A 456 -29.59 18.07 -5.89
C ILE A 456 -29.98 16.61 -5.67
N VAL A 457 -29.63 16.07 -4.51
CA VAL A 457 -30.01 14.72 -4.08
C VAL A 457 -30.95 14.84 -2.90
N ASP A 458 -32.17 14.36 -3.10
CA ASP A 458 -33.16 14.24 -2.05
C ASP A 458 -32.88 12.98 -1.23
N THR A 459 -32.69 13.17 0.08
CA THR A 459 -32.52 12.09 1.06
C THR A 459 -33.74 12.05 1.95
N THR A 460 -34.44 10.91 1.95
CA THR A 460 -35.60 10.69 2.81
C THR A 460 -35.13 10.13 4.15
N PHE A 461 -35.51 10.74 5.27
CA PHE A 461 -35.04 10.32 6.60
C PHE A 461 -36.15 10.40 7.66
N CYS A 462 -36.05 9.56 8.69
CA CYS A 462 -36.96 9.63 9.84
C CYS A 462 -36.51 10.75 10.80
N PRO A 463 -37.37 11.69 11.19
CA PRO A 463 -37.00 12.76 12.12
C PRO A 463 -36.68 12.26 13.54
N TYR A 464 -37.12 11.06 13.93
CA TYR A 464 -36.93 10.50 15.27
C TYR A 464 -35.71 9.58 15.35
N CYS A 465 -35.64 8.51 14.56
CA CYS A 465 -34.51 7.57 14.59
C CYS A 465 -33.33 7.99 13.69
N LYS A 466 -33.50 9.03 12.85
CA LYS A 466 -32.50 9.53 11.90
C LYS A 466 -32.03 8.54 10.83
N SER A 467 -32.70 7.39 10.70
CA SER A 467 -32.43 6.42 9.63
C SER A 467 -32.81 7.01 8.27
N GLU A 468 -31.98 6.75 7.26
CA GLU A 468 -32.20 7.10 5.86
C GLU A 468 -33.00 6.00 5.16
N PHE A 469 -33.89 6.38 4.25
CA PHE A 469 -34.80 5.50 3.53
C PHE A 469 -34.70 5.75 2.03
N GLU A 470 -35.03 4.73 1.24
CA GLU A 470 -35.13 4.86 -0.22
C GLU A 470 -36.21 5.88 -0.59
N ASN A 471 -35.96 6.64 -1.66
CA ASN A 471 -36.88 7.66 -2.15
C ASN A 471 -38.22 7.03 -2.56
N GLY A 472 -39.32 7.57 -2.01
CA GLY A 472 -40.68 7.04 -2.17
C GLY A 472 -41.24 6.34 -0.93
N THR A 473 -40.42 6.12 0.10
CA THR A 473 -40.92 5.64 1.41
C THR A 473 -41.64 6.80 2.13
N GLU A 474 -42.88 6.59 2.57
CA GLU A 474 -43.65 7.65 3.27
C GLU A 474 -43.50 7.59 4.80
N GLU A 475 -43.30 6.40 5.39
CA GLU A 475 -43.33 6.19 6.83
C GLU A 475 -42.16 5.32 7.31
N CYS A 476 -41.68 5.58 8.53
CA CYS A 476 -40.60 4.82 9.15
C CYS A 476 -41.12 3.48 9.69
N ASN A 477 -40.56 2.36 9.23
CA ASN A 477 -40.94 1.01 9.70
C ASN A 477 -40.74 0.80 11.22
N GLU A 478 -39.83 1.56 11.85
CA GLU A 478 -39.52 1.42 13.27
C GLU A 478 -40.24 2.45 14.17
N CYS A 479 -40.66 3.58 13.60
CA CYS A 479 -41.19 4.70 14.38
C CYS A 479 -42.62 5.10 13.99
N GLU A 480 -43.16 4.56 12.90
CA GLU A 480 -44.51 4.88 12.37
C GLU A 480 -44.74 6.38 12.16
N VAL A 481 -43.67 7.13 11.86
CA VAL A 481 -43.73 8.57 11.62
C VAL A 481 -43.44 8.86 10.16
N LYS A 482 -44.14 9.87 9.61
CA LYS A 482 -43.86 10.41 8.27
C LYS A 482 -42.41 10.82 8.12
N LEU A 483 -41.80 10.33 7.05
CA LEU A 483 -40.43 10.63 6.70
C LEU A 483 -40.34 12.06 6.15
N ARG A 484 -39.19 12.70 6.36
CA ARG A 484 -38.89 14.03 5.83
C ARG A 484 -37.90 13.90 4.68
N VAL A 485 -38.10 14.72 3.66
CA VAL A 485 -37.14 14.85 2.56
C VAL A 485 -36.19 16.00 2.88
N LYS A 486 -34.89 15.72 2.80
CA LYS A 486 -33.84 16.73 2.84
C LYS A 486 -33.15 16.77 1.49
N SER A 487 -33.32 17.86 0.76
CA SER A 487 -32.55 18.13 -0.45
C SER A 487 -31.15 18.57 -0.05
N ASN A 488 -30.13 17.84 -0.48
CA ASN A 488 -28.74 18.19 -0.29
C ASN A 488 -28.12 18.46 -1.67
N GLU A 489 -27.38 19.56 -1.81
CA GLU A 489 -26.52 19.78 -2.98
C GLU A 489 -25.30 18.86 -2.85
N VAL A 490 -25.08 18.02 -3.86
CA VAL A 490 -24.00 17.05 -3.96
C VAL A 490 -23.19 17.37 -5.21
N LEU A 491 -21.88 17.41 -5.06
CA LEU A 491 -20.95 17.52 -6.19
C LEU A 491 -20.72 16.15 -6.81
N THR A 492 -20.79 16.07 -8.14
CA THR A 492 -20.50 14.84 -8.87
C THR A 492 -19.72 15.14 -10.15
N ALA A 493 -18.81 14.22 -10.50
CA ALA A 493 -18.12 14.28 -11.79
C ALA A 493 -19.08 13.95 -12.94
N ASN A 494 -19.09 14.80 -13.98
CA ASN A 494 -19.91 14.59 -15.16
C ASN A 494 -19.25 13.56 -16.09
N LYS A 495 -19.72 12.30 -16.00
CA LYS A 495 -19.12 11.17 -16.72
C LYS A 495 -18.99 11.37 -18.22
N GLY A 496 -20.02 11.92 -18.86
CA GLY A 496 -20.04 12.14 -20.31
C GLY A 496 -19.04 13.21 -20.74
N LYS A 497 -18.96 14.32 -19.99
CA LYS A 497 -18.01 15.41 -20.26
C LYS A 497 -16.57 15.00 -20.00
N VAL A 498 -16.31 14.26 -18.92
CA VAL A 498 -14.97 13.73 -18.61
C VAL A 498 -14.48 12.76 -19.68
N LEU A 499 -15.33 11.84 -20.15
CA LEU A 499 -14.97 10.93 -21.24
C LEU A 499 -14.66 11.70 -22.53
N SER A 500 -15.51 12.68 -22.87
CA SER A 500 -15.33 13.53 -24.04
C SER A 500 -14.04 14.38 -23.95
N PHE A 501 -13.72 14.87 -22.75
CA PHE A 501 -12.50 15.61 -22.48
C PHE A 501 -11.26 14.75 -22.72
N ILE A 502 -11.21 13.54 -22.15
CA ILE A 502 -10.08 12.63 -22.35
C ILE A 502 -9.94 12.25 -23.83
N ALA A 503 -11.04 11.93 -24.51
CA ALA A 503 -11.01 11.62 -25.94
C ALA A 503 -10.46 12.78 -26.78
N LYS A 504 -10.92 14.01 -26.52
CA LYS A 504 -10.40 15.23 -27.15
C LYS A 504 -8.92 15.44 -26.85
N LYS A 505 -8.53 15.28 -25.59
CA LYS A 505 -7.15 15.47 -25.14
C LYS A 505 -6.20 14.46 -25.80
N LEU A 506 -6.57 13.18 -25.84
CA LEU A 506 -5.80 12.16 -26.55
C LEU A 506 -5.68 12.48 -28.04
N LYS A 507 -6.76 12.96 -28.68
CA LYS A 507 -6.73 13.38 -30.08
C LYS A 507 -5.80 14.57 -30.34
N GLU A 508 -5.71 15.53 -29.42
CA GLU A 508 -4.80 16.69 -29.54
C GLU A 508 -3.32 16.30 -29.33
N LEU A 509 -3.08 15.33 -28.46
CA LEU A 509 -1.75 14.92 -28.05
C LEU A 509 -1.12 13.83 -28.92
N VAL A 510 -1.95 13.01 -29.57
CA VAL A 510 -1.49 11.89 -30.39
C VAL A 510 -0.77 12.41 -31.63
N ASN A 511 0.36 11.78 -31.94
CA ASN A 511 1.15 12.01 -33.13
C ASN A 511 1.49 10.68 -33.80
N PHE A 512 1.93 10.76 -35.06
CA PHE A 512 2.50 9.62 -35.77
C PHE A 512 3.59 8.94 -34.90
N PRO A 513 3.59 7.59 -34.79
CA PRO A 513 2.85 6.62 -35.58
C PRO A 513 1.46 6.22 -35.05
N TRP A 514 0.92 6.90 -34.05
CA TRP A 514 -0.35 6.51 -33.41
C TRP A 514 -1.57 7.12 -34.12
N THR A 515 -2.62 6.31 -34.31
CA THR A 515 -3.91 6.75 -34.87
C THR A 515 -4.71 7.60 -33.89
N GLU A 516 -5.64 8.40 -34.40
CA GLU A 516 -6.66 9.05 -33.56
C GLU A 516 -7.45 8.04 -32.70
N PRO A 517 -7.87 8.43 -31.48
CA PRO A 517 -8.61 7.55 -30.56
C PRO A 517 -9.96 7.12 -31.14
N ARG A 518 -10.22 5.80 -31.11
CA ARG A 518 -11.51 5.21 -31.50
C ARG A 518 -12.20 4.58 -30.30
N GLU A 519 -13.52 4.70 -30.22
CA GLU A 519 -14.30 4.03 -29.18
C GLU A 519 -14.50 2.54 -29.47
N SER A 520 -14.30 1.71 -28.45
CA SER A 520 -14.61 0.29 -28.43
C SER A 520 -15.46 -0.03 -27.20
N ASN A 521 -16.61 -0.67 -27.40
CA ASN A 521 -17.52 -1.06 -26.32
C ASN A 521 -17.43 -2.56 -26.05
N ILE A 522 -17.12 -2.90 -24.80
CA ILE A 522 -16.93 -4.27 -24.34
C ILE A 522 -17.91 -4.55 -23.22
N THR A 523 -18.72 -5.59 -23.38
CA THR A 523 -19.65 -6.02 -22.33
C THR A 523 -18.92 -6.96 -21.37
N ILE A 524 -18.95 -6.66 -20.07
CA ILE A 524 -18.43 -7.51 -19.01
C ILE A 524 -19.55 -7.68 -17.99
N GLN A 525 -20.02 -8.91 -17.76
CA GLN A 525 -21.15 -9.22 -16.85
C GLN A 525 -22.44 -8.43 -17.15
N GLY A 526 -22.75 -8.20 -18.43
CA GLY A 526 -23.94 -7.42 -18.83
C GLY A 526 -23.77 -5.91 -18.77
N GLU A 527 -22.69 -5.39 -18.16
CA GLU A 527 -22.36 -3.96 -18.18
C GLU A 527 -21.49 -3.62 -19.40
N LYS A 528 -21.86 -2.55 -20.12
CA LYS A 528 -21.04 -2.02 -21.22
C LYS A 528 -19.95 -1.10 -20.68
N HIS A 529 -18.70 -1.43 -21.00
CA HIS A 529 -17.53 -0.63 -20.71
C HIS A 529 -16.95 -0.06 -22.00
N THR A 530 -16.76 1.26 -22.03
CA THR A 530 -16.20 1.97 -23.19
C THR A 530 -14.70 2.19 -23.03
N PHE A 531 -13.93 1.83 -24.04
CA PHE A 531 -12.49 2.01 -24.15
C PHE A 531 -12.18 2.95 -25.30
N LEU A 532 -11.18 3.82 -25.13
CA LEU A 532 -10.57 4.57 -26.23
C LEU A 532 -9.35 3.81 -26.71
N VAL A 533 -9.24 3.53 -27.99
CA VAL A 533 -8.19 2.69 -28.57
C VAL A 533 -7.31 3.53 -29.49
N LEU A 534 -6.00 3.52 -29.23
CA LEU A 534 -4.97 4.01 -30.15
C LEU A 534 -4.29 2.80 -30.80
N THR A 535 -4.01 2.89 -32.10
CA THR A 535 -3.29 1.87 -32.86
C THR A 535 -2.02 2.48 -33.42
N ASN A 536 -0.89 1.81 -33.28
CA ASN A 536 0.35 2.20 -33.94
C ASN A 536 0.31 1.72 -35.40
N GLU A 537 0.41 2.64 -36.35
CA GLU A 537 0.30 2.34 -37.79
C GLU A 537 1.51 1.56 -38.32
N ASP A 538 2.68 1.67 -37.70
CA ASP A 538 3.90 0.99 -38.16
C ASP A 538 3.88 -0.50 -37.84
N ASN A 539 3.38 -0.87 -36.66
CA ASN A 539 3.48 -2.25 -36.15
C ASN A 539 2.13 -2.90 -35.79
N GLY A 540 1.02 -2.16 -35.82
CA GLY A 540 -0.33 -2.66 -35.52
C GLY A 540 -0.58 -2.96 -34.03
N GLU A 541 0.28 -2.48 -33.13
CA GLU A 541 0.09 -2.57 -31.68
C GLU A 541 -1.01 -1.61 -31.22
N GLU A 542 -1.71 -1.98 -30.14
CA GLU A 542 -2.83 -1.21 -29.62
C GLU A 542 -2.63 -0.88 -28.14
N VAL A 543 -3.01 0.34 -27.76
CA VAL A 543 -3.14 0.76 -26.36
C VAL A 543 -4.56 1.22 -26.11
N ARG A 544 -5.18 0.68 -25.06
CA ARG A 544 -6.55 1.02 -24.65
C ARG A 544 -6.53 1.94 -23.44
N PHE A 545 -7.42 2.91 -23.41
CA PHE A 545 -7.65 3.80 -22.28
C PHE A 545 -9.05 3.55 -21.74
N PHE A 546 -9.16 3.23 -20.45
CA PHE A 546 -10.41 2.94 -19.77
C PHE A 546 -10.65 3.93 -18.64
N ILE A 547 -11.68 4.77 -18.78
CA ILE A 547 -12.02 5.79 -17.77
C ILE A 547 -13.02 5.19 -16.78
N THR A 548 -12.71 5.26 -15.48
CA THR A 548 -13.60 4.79 -14.41
C THR A 548 -13.73 5.80 -13.27
N PHE A 549 -14.95 5.86 -12.71
CA PHE A 549 -15.32 6.71 -11.58
C PHE A 549 -15.50 5.92 -10.29
N LYS A 550 -15.28 4.60 -10.36
CA LYS A 550 -15.50 3.67 -9.25
C LYS A 550 -14.38 2.64 -9.22
N GLN A 551 -14.23 2.00 -8.05
CA GLN A 551 -13.38 0.84 -7.92
C GLN A 551 -13.88 -0.30 -8.82
N LEU A 552 -12.96 -0.95 -9.52
CA LEU A 552 -13.26 -2.06 -10.41
C LEU A 552 -13.28 -3.38 -9.65
N THR A 553 -14.21 -4.26 -10.03
CA THR A 553 -14.26 -5.62 -9.48
C THR A 553 -13.09 -6.44 -10.01
N GLN A 554 -12.65 -7.45 -9.26
CA GLN A 554 -11.57 -8.33 -9.70
C GLN A 554 -11.91 -9.05 -11.02
N LYS A 555 -13.20 -9.32 -11.27
CA LYS A 555 -13.66 -9.93 -12.52
C LYS A 555 -13.40 -9.05 -13.74
N VAL A 556 -13.65 -7.73 -13.65
CA VAL A 556 -13.35 -6.77 -14.72
C VAL A 556 -11.84 -6.71 -14.97
N ILE A 557 -11.03 -6.67 -13.91
CA ILE A 557 -9.57 -6.65 -14.01
C ILE A 557 -9.03 -7.92 -14.68
N ASN A 558 -9.51 -9.09 -14.25
CA ASN A 558 -9.13 -10.37 -14.86
C ASN A 558 -9.53 -10.41 -16.34
N ARG A 559 -10.72 -9.91 -16.68
CA ARG A 559 -11.17 -9.81 -18.07
C ARG A 559 -10.23 -8.95 -18.90
N ILE A 560 -9.84 -7.77 -18.42
CA ILE A 560 -8.86 -6.89 -19.10
C ILE A 560 -7.52 -7.63 -19.30
N ASN A 561 -7.03 -8.33 -18.28
CA ASN A 561 -5.79 -9.11 -18.36
C ASN A 561 -5.85 -10.22 -19.44
N ARG A 562 -6.98 -10.94 -19.54
CA ARG A 562 -7.16 -12.01 -20.55
C ARG A 562 -7.22 -11.48 -21.99
N MET A 563 -7.50 -10.20 -22.20
CA MET A 563 -7.44 -9.58 -23.54
C MET A 563 -6.00 -9.38 -24.06
N VAL A 564 -4.99 -9.50 -23.19
CA VAL A 564 -3.55 -9.38 -23.54
C VAL A 564 -3.25 -8.09 -24.33
N THR A 565 -3.98 -7.01 -24.04
CA THR A 565 -3.80 -5.71 -24.70
C THR A 565 -3.40 -4.67 -23.67
N PRO A 566 -2.29 -3.93 -23.87
CA PRO A 566 -1.93 -2.75 -23.09
C PRO A 566 -3.14 -1.87 -22.74
N THR A 567 -3.44 -1.74 -21.45
CA THR A 567 -4.60 -0.99 -20.97
C THR A 567 -4.19 0.02 -19.90
N VAL A 568 -4.43 1.30 -20.16
CA VAL A 568 -4.31 2.39 -19.20
C VAL A 568 -5.67 2.64 -18.55
N ILE A 569 -5.79 2.37 -17.25
CA ILE A 569 -6.98 2.68 -16.48
C ILE A 569 -6.84 4.08 -15.89
N ILE A 570 -7.76 4.97 -16.26
CA ILE A 570 -7.83 6.35 -15.79
C ILE A 570 -8.89 6.42 -14.69
N TYR A 571 -8.45 6.59 -13.45
CA TYR A 571 -9.34 6.81 -12.32
C TYR A 571 -9.70 8.29 -12.20
N VAL A 572 -10.98 8.56 -11.95
CA VAL A 572 -11.50 9.90 -11.69
C VAL A 572 -11.92 9.99 -10.24
N GLY A 573 -11.26 10.86 -9.46
CA GLY A 573 -11.63 11.14 -8.07
C GLY A 573 -11.42 9.97 -7.12
N SER A 574 -10.33 9.23 -7.26
CA SER A 574 -10.08 8.01 -6.48
C SER A 574 -8.81 8.10 -5.63
N ASN A 575 -8.88 7.58 -4.39
CA ASN A 575 -7.73 7.56 -3.47
C ASN A 575 -6.56 6.72 -4.00
N GLU A 576 -5.33 7.12 -3.62
CA GLU A 576 -4.08 6.50 -4.09
C GLU A 576 -4.01 4.98 -3.90
N ILE A 577 -4.65 4.46 -2.84
CA ILE A 577 -4.68 3.04 -2.47
C ILE A 577 -5.29 2.18 -3.59
N ASN A 578 -6.29 2.71 -4.30
CA ASN A 578 -6.92 1.99 -5.41
C ASN A 578 -6.02 1.94 -6.66
N ARG A 579 -5.10 2.89 -6.82
CA ARG A 579 -4.19 2.99 -7.98
C ARG A 579 -3.14 1.88 -7.95
N ASN A 580 -2.44 1.73 -6.82
CA ASN A 580 -1.36 0.74 -6.68
C ASN A 580 -1.85 -0.71 -6.76
N ARG A 581 -3.14 -0.95 -6.53
CA ARG A 581 -3.70 -2.31 -6.47
C ARG A 581 -3.76 -3.00 -7.84
N TYR A 582 -3.91 -2.25 -8.93
CA TYR A 582 -4.20 -2.80 -10.25
C TYR A 582 -3.11 -2.57 -11.30
N ASN A 583 -1.97 -1.95 -10.91
CA ASN A 583 -0.83 -1.76 -11.80
C ASN A 583 -0.03 -3.06 -11.96
N GLU A 584 -0.57 -4.01 -12.72
CA GLU A 584 0.06 -5.31 -12.99
C GLU A 584 -0.22 -5.83 -14.41
N ASN A 585 0.59 -6.78 -14.88
CA ASN A 585 0.44 -7.46 -16.16
C ASN A 585 0.33 -6.48 -17.36
N CYS A 586 -0.83 -6.43 -18.04
CA CYS A 586 -1.12 -5.53 -19.14
C CYS A 586 -1.91 -4.27 -18.71
N ILE A 587 -1.90 -3.93 -17.42
CA ILE A 587 -2.59 -2.75 -16.87
C ILE A 587 -1.59 -1.76 -16.29
N ILE A 588 -1.76 -0.48 -16.65
CA ILE A 588 -1.14 0.68 -16.00
C ILE A 588 -2.27 1.59 -15.49
N THR A 589 -2.12 2.16 -14.30
CA THR A 589 -3.14 3.05 -13.72
C THR A 589 -2.64 4.49 -13.66
N LYS A 590 -3.45 5.44 -14.08
CA LYS A 590 -3.21 6.89 -13.95
C LYS A 590 -4.47 7.60 -13.45
N ASN A 591 -4.31 8.82 -12.93
CA ASN A 591 -5.45 9.65 -12.51
C ASN A 591 -5.91 10.57 -13.64
N PHE A 592 -7.16 11.02 -13.57
CA PHE A 592 -7.70 12.02 -14.48
C PHE A 592 -6.85 13.29 -14.50
N GLY A 593 -6.41 13.74 -13.32
CA GLY A 593 -5.54 14.91 -13.17
C GLY A 593 -4.27 14.87 -14.02
N TYR A 594 -3.68 13.68 -14.20
CA TYR A 594 -2.48 13.49 -15.05
C TYR A 594 -2.73 13.94 -16.49
N PHE A 595 -3.82 13.46 -17.10
CA PHE A 595 -4.20 13.84 -18.47
C PHE A 595 -4.72 15.27 -18.57
N TYR A 596 -5.35 15.75 -17.51
CA TYR A 596 -5.84 17.12 -17.43
C TYR A 596 -4.69 18.15 -17.49
N VAL A 597 -3.62 17.91 -16.72
CA VAL A 597 -2.47 18.82 -16.62
C VAL A 597 -1.47 18.67 -17.78
N MET A 598 -1.48 17.53 -18.48
CA MET A 598 -0.59 17.26 -19.61
C MET A 598 -0.70 18.34 -20.71
N LYS A 599 0.43 18.93 -21.11
CA LYS A 599 0.42 20.17 -21.92
C LYS A 599 0.77 19.98 -23.39
N ASN A 600 1.64 19.03 -23.72
CA ASN A 600 2.22 18.94 -25.05
C ASN A 600 2.39 17.49 -25.53
N GLN A 601 2.64 17.36 -26.82
CA GLN A 601 2.79 16.09 -27.51
C GLN A 601 4.06 15.34 -27.07
N ASP A 602 5.14 16.04 -26.71
CA ASP A 602 6.39 15.41 -26.26
C ASP A 602 6.21 14.66 -24.93
N GLN A 603 5.44 15.23 -23.99
CA GLN A 603 5.06 14.56 -22.75
C GLN A 603 4.22 13.31 -23.03
N PHE A 604 3.28 13.40 -23.98
CA PHE A 604 2.46 12.26 -24.36
C PHE A 604 3.27 11.16 -25.05
N ALA A 605 4.18 11.53 -25.96
CA ALA A 605 5.10 10.60 -26.62
C ALA A 605 5.97 9.88 -25.59
N SER A 606 6.57 10.62 -24.65
CA SER A 606 7.36 10.05 -23.55
C SER A 606 6.55 9.08 -22.69
N PHE A 607 5.28 9.42 -22.42
CA PHE A 607 4.36 8.55 -21.69
C PHE A 607 4.01 7.27 -22.48
N MET A 608 3.78 7.37 -23.79
CA MET A 608 3.54 6.20 -24.64
C MET A 608 4.77 5.31 -24.77
N ASP A 609 5.97 5.89 -24.80
CA ASP A 609 7.23 5.14 -24.78
C ASP A 609 7.44 4.43 -23.44
N GLU A 610 7.13 5.09 -22.31
CA GLU A 610 7.13 4.47 -20.98
C GLU A 610 6.16 3.28 -20.94
N ILE A 611 4.93 3.48 -21.40
CA ILE A 611 3.91 2.44 -21.53
C ILE A 611 4.43 1.25 -22.35
N ASN A 612 4.98 1.51 -23.52
CA ASN A 612 5.46 0.47 -24.43
C ASN A 612 6.62 -0.31 -23.80
N ASN A 613 7.56 0.38 -23.17
CA ASN A 613 8.69 -0.27 -22.51
C ASN A 613 8.25 -1.10 -21.30
N GLU A 614 7.35 -0.56 -20.47
CA GLU A 614 6.80 -1.26 -19.31
C GLU A 614 6.01 -2.49 -19.75
N PHE A 615 5.19 -2.38 -20.79
CA PHE A 615 4.47 -3.52 -21.35
C PHE A 615 5.37 -4.50 -22.07
N LEU A 616 6.41 -4.08 -22.78
CA LEU A 616 7.38 -4.98 -23.41
C LEU A 616 8.01 -5.88 -22.34
N VAL A 617 8.48 -5.29 -21.23
CA VAL A 617 9.08 -6.03 -20.11
C VAL A 617 8.07 -6.97 -19.45
N ARG A 618 6.82 -6.50 -19.23
CA ARG A 618 5.76 -7.29 -18.59
C ARG A 618 5.14 -8.34 -19.50
N SER A 619 5.19 -8.16 -20.82
CA SER A 619 4.44 -8.94 -21.80
C SER A 619 4.75 -10.43 -21.70
N LYS A 620 6.02 -10.80 -21.50
CA LYS A 620 6.43 -12.20 -21.38
C LYS A 620 5.75 -12.92 -20.21
N GLN A 621 5.67 -12.27 -19.05
CA GLN A 621 5.00 -12.83 -17.87
C GLN A 621 3.47 -12.70 -17.98
N SER A 622 3.00 -11.58 -18.54
CA SER A 622 1.58 -11.30 -18.73
C SER A 622 0.92 -12.32 -19.66
N VAL A 623 1.53 -12.64 -20.81
CA VAL A 623 0.98 -13.60 -21.77
C VAL A 623 0.80 -14.98 -21.12
N ALA A 624 1.83 -15.48 -20.43
CA ALA A 624 1.78 -16.77 -19.74
C ALA A 624 0.73 -16.79 -18.61
N LYS A 625 0.63 -15.70 -17.83
CA LYS A 625 -0.38 -15.57 -16.77
C LYS A 625 -1.79 -15.53 -17.37
N SER A 626 -2.03 -14.72 -18.40
CA SER A 626 -3.31 -14.62 -19.09
C SER A 626 -3.72 -15.94 -19.73
N GLY A 627 -2.78 -16.67 -20.36
CA GLY A 627 -3.04 -18.01 -20.89
C GLY A 627 -3.39 -19.02 -19.80
N MET A 628 -2.74 -18.98 -18.64
CA MET A 628 -3.09 -19.84 -17.51
C MET A 628 -4.43 -19.47 -16.85
N GLU A 629 -4.77 -18.18 -16.79
CA GLU A 629 -6.09 -17.72 -16.33
C GLU A 629 -7.20 -18.15 -17.30
N ALA A 630 -6.97 -18.04 -18.61
CA ALA A 630 -7.87 -18.55 -19.65
C ALA A 630 -8.06 -20.07 -19.53
N PHE A 631 -6.98 -20.84 -19.39
CA PHE A 631 -7.03 -22.28 -19.16
C PHE A 631 -7.91 -22.66 -17.97
N LYS A 632 -7.72 -22.00 -16.81
CA LYS A 632 -8.55 -22.22 -15.61
C LYS A 632 -10.01 -21.85 -15.85
N THR A 633 -10.24 -20.70 -16.50
CA THR A 633 -11.59 -20.22 -16.82
C THR A 633 -12.34 -21.22 -17.70
N LEU A 634 -11.69 -21.74 -18.75
CA LEU A 634 -12.31 -22.73 -19.63
C LEU A 634 -12.61 -24.06 -18.93
N ILE A 635 -11.76 -24.52 -18.01
CA ILE A 635 -12.06 -25.69 -17.16
C ILE A 635 -13.29 -25.42 -16.31
N ASP A 636 -13.31 -24.30 -15.58
CA ASP A 636 -14.42 -23.93 -14.70
C ASP A 636 -15.74 -23.84 -15.48
N VAL A 637 -15.73 -23.22 -16.66
CA VAL A 637 -16.92 -23.05 -17.50
C VAL A 637 -17.44 -24.40 -18.01
N LEU A 638 -16.56 -25.34 -18.40
CA LEU A 638 -16.96 -26.68 -18.82
C LEU A 638 -17.51 -27.53 -17.67
N GLU A 639 -17.02 -27.34 -16.45
CA GLU A 639 -17.45 -28.11 -15.27
C GLU A 639 -18.70 -27.54 -14.59
N LYS A 640 -18.81 -26.21 -14.48
CA LYS A 640 -19.82 -25.52 -13.66
C LYS A 640 -20.97 -24.92 -14.45
N ASN A 641 -20.91 -24.94 -15.78
CA ASN A 641 -21.93 -24.41 -16.69
C ASN A 641 -22.27 -22.93 -16.40
N GLU A 642 -21.25 -22.12 -16.11
CA GLU A 642 -21.38 -20.67 -15.87
C GLU A 642 -21.80 -19.92 -17.15
N GLU A 643 -22.41 -18.74 -16.99
CA GLU A 643 -22.70 -17.85 -18.12
C GLU A 643 -21.39 -17.46 -18.83
N TYR A 644 -21.30 -17.77 -20.12
CA TYR A 644 -20.11 -17.57 -20.93
C TYR A 644 -20.49 -17.19 -22.37
N THR A 645 -19.70 -16.31 -22.99
CA THR A 645 -20.00 -15.72 -24.31
C THR A 645 -18.97 -16.08 -25.38
N ASP A 646 -19.36 -15.97 -26.66
CA ASP A 646 -18.44 -16.15 -27.80
C ASP A 646 -17.19 -15.27 -27.69
N LYS A 647 -17.37 -14.00 -27.31
CA LYS A 647 -16.26 -13.05 -27.11
C LYS A 647 -15.34 -13.42 -25.96
N GLU A 648 -15.88 -14.06 -24.92
CA GLU A 648 -15.04 -14.57 -23.84
C GLU A 648 -14.23 -15.76 -24.30
N LEU A 649 -14.84 -16.64 -25.10
CA LEU A 649 -14.12 -17.74 -25.73
C LEU A 649 -13.01 -17.27 -26.65
N GLU A 650 -13.27 -16.26 -27.50
CA GLU A 650 -12.27 -15.68 -28.42
C GLU A 650 -11.01 -15.19 -27.69
N ASP A 651 -11.19 -14.41 -26.62
CA ASP A 651 -10.07 -13.87 -25.83
C ASP A 651 -9.30 -14.98 -25.11
N ASP A 652 -10.01 -15.94 -24.51
CA ASP A 652 -9.38 -17.02 -23.74
C ASP A 652 -8.61 -17.98 -24.66
N VAL A 653 -9.18 -18.32 -25.83
CA VAL A 653 -8.48 -19.09 -26.87
C VAL A 653 -7.29 -18.34 -27.42
N PHE A 654 -7.41 -17.03 -27.68
CA PHE A 654 -6.30 -16.21 -28.15
C PHE A 654 -5.17 -16.17 -27.12
N ALA A 655 -5.46 -15.98 -25.83
CA ALA A 655 -4.47 -15.95 -24.77
C ALA A 655 -3.67 -17.27 -24.70
N MET A 656 -4.36 -18.41 -24.79
CA MET A 656 -3.72 -19.73 -24.81
C MET A 656 -2.87 -19.95 -26.06
N ILE A 657 -3.37 -19.60 -27.25
CA ILE A 657 -2.61 -19.72 -28.51
C ILE A 657 -1.40 -18.78 -28.51
N LYS A 658 -1.53 -17.55 -27.99
CA LYS A 658 -0.46 -16.56 -27.89
C LYS A 658 0.66 -17.06 -26.99
N ASP A 659 0.35 -17.71 -25.88
CA ASP A 659 1.35 -18.30 -25.00
C ASP A 659 2.09 -19.48 -25.66
N ILE A 660 1.37 -20.39 -26.30
CA ILE A 660 1.98 -21.56 -26.98
C ILE A 660 2.85 -21.14 -28.18
N THR A 661 2.35 -20.23 -29.03
CA THR A 661 2.92 -20.00 -30.37
C THR A 661 3.75 -18.72 -30.48
N LYS A 662 3.52 -17.73 -29.61
CA LYS A 662 4.09 -16.37 -29.61
C LYS A 662 3.78 -15.52 -30.85
N ASN A 663 3.82 -16.09 -32.06
CA ASN A 663 3.48 -15.42 -33.31
C ASN A 663 2.01 -15.63 -33.70
N SER A 664 1.13 -14.93 -32.98
CA SER A 664 -0.32 -14.90 -33.22
C SER A 664 -0.88 -13.49 -33.12
N VAL A 665 -2.03 -13.30 -33.77
CA VAL A 665 -2.81 -12.05 -33.83
C VAL A 665 -4.30 -12.36 -33.70
N ALA A 666 -5.04 -11.49 -33.01
CA ALA A 666 -6.49 -11.50 -32.95
C ALA A 666 -7.07 -10.39 -33.83
N TRP A 667 -8.11 -10.69 -34.59
CA TRP A 667 -8.74 -9.81 -35.58
C TRP A 667 -10.22 -9.54 -35.31
N GLY A 668 -10.93 -10.43 -34.62
CA GLY A 668 -12.38 -10.38 -34.40
C GLY A 668 -12.91 -9.00 -33.97
N ALA A 669 -12.45 -8.52 -32.81
CA ALA A 669 -12.85 -7.21 -32.31
C ALA A 669 -12.35 -6.03 -33.17
N ARG A 670 -11.16 -6.15 -33.77
CA ARG A 670 -10.50 -5.06 -34.54
C ARG A 670 -11.19 -4.75 -35.85
N TYR A 671 -11.78 -5.75 -36.48
CA TYR A 671 -12.39 -5.65 -37.81
C TYR A 671 -13.87 -6.02 -37.80
N SER A 672 -14.56 -5.75 -36.70
CA SER A 672 -16.01 -5.96 -36.57
C SER A 672 -16.78 -5.41 -37.78
N GLY A 673 -17.65 -6.23 -38.37
CA GLY A 673 -18.38 -5.93 -39.60
C GLY A 673 -17.66 -6.25 -40.91
N LYS A 674 -16.38 -6.66 -40.86
CA LYS A 674 -15.63 -7.20 -42.01
C LYS A 674 -15.60 -8.73 -41.96
N VAL A 675 -15.52 -9.37 -43.12
CA VAL A 675 -15.41 -10.84 -43.22
C VAL A 675 -13.94 -11.25 -43.08
N VAL A 676 -13.48 -11.34 -41.84
CA VAL A 676 -12.15 -11.84 -41.45
C VAL A 676 -12.33 -12.92 -40.36
N PRO A 677 -11.39 -13.87 -40.20
CA PRO A 677 -11.48 -14.85 -39.13
C PRO A 677 -11.17 -14.19 -37.78
N GLU A 678 -11.49 -14.86 -36.68
CA GLU A 678 -11.29 -14.30 -35.34
C GLU A 678 -9.81 -14.07 -35.02
N GLY A 679 -8.91 -14.90 -35.56
CA GLY A 679 -7.47 -14.64 -35.51
C GLY A 679 -6.64 -15.57 -36.38
N ALA A 680 -5.32 -15.41 -36.28
CA ALA A 680 -4.34 -16.21 -36.99
C ALA A 680 -3.07 -16.43 -36.17
N PHE A 681 -2.36 -17.52 -36.45
CA PHE A 681 -1.04 -17.79 -35.91
C PHE A 681 -0.18 -18.54 -36.91
N THR A 682 1.13 -18.50 -36.70
CA THR A 682 2.08 -19.24 -37.54
C THR A 682 2.94 -20.16 -36.69
N LEU A 683 3.33 -21.28 -37.29
CA LEU A 683 4.30 -22.21 -36.74
C LEU A 683 5.38 -22.45 -37.78
N SER A 684 6.63 -22.35 -37.37
CA SER A 684 7.78 -22.68 -38.21
C SER A 684 8.86 -23.35 -37.39
N TYR A 685 9.50 -24.35 -37.97
CA TYR A 685 10.62 -25.05 -37.35
C TYR A 685 11.75 -25.24 -38.35
N LYS A 686 12.96 -25.38 -37.81
CA LYS A 686 14.15 -25.76 -38.56
C LYS A 686 14.90 -26.87 -37.84
N LEU A 687 14.94 -28.07 -38.41
CA LEU A 687 15.58 -29.25 -37.83
C LEU A 687 16.41 -29.97 -38.89
N HIS A 688 17.71 -30.18 -38.64
CA HIS A 688 18.58 -30.98 -39.53
C HIS A 688 18.53 -30.58 -41.02
N GLY A 689 18.35 -29.29 -41.31
CA GLY A 689 18.22 -28.77 -42.68
C GLY A 689 16.81 -28.82 -43.27
N GLU A 690 15.85 -29.48 -42.61
CA GLU A 690 14.42 -29.41 -42.91
C GLU A 690 13.86 -28.11 -42.32
N GLU A 691 13.19 -27.31 -43.15
CA GLU A 691 12.47 -26.12 -42.72
C GLU A 691 11.04 -26.20 -43.26
N ASP A 692 10.07 -25.95 -42.38
CA ASP A 692 8.67 -25.89 -42.75
C ASP A 692 8.00 -24.70 -42.07
N ARG A 693 7.08 -24.05 -42.79
CA ARG A 693 6.40 -22.82 -42.39
C ARG A 693 4.92 -22.98 -42.66
N ASN A 694 4.12 -22.90 -41.59
CA ASN A 694 2.69 -23.10 -41.64
C ASN A 694 1.98 -21.86 -41.09
N ALA A 695 0.81 -21.57 -41.65
CA ALA A 695 -0.08 -20.51 -41.19
C ALA A 695 -1.48 -21.05 -40.97
N TYR A 696 -2.08 -20.67 -39.85
CA TYR A 696 -3.38 -21.11 -39.41
C TYR A 696 -4.26 -19.90 -39.14
N THR A 697 -5.55 -20.05 -39.47
CA THR A 697 -6.60 -19.11 -39.04
C THR A 697 -7.55 -19.85 -38.13
N TYR A 698 -8.27 -19.14 -37.25
CA TYR A 698 -9.23 -19.79 -36.37
C TYR A 698 -10.47 -18.94 -36.12
N ASP A 699 -11.60 -19.61 -35.92
CA ASP A 699 -12.86 -19.05 -35.43
C ASP A 699 -13.30 -19.79 -34.17
N CYS A 700 -13.76 -19.04 -33.16
CA CYS A 700 -14.26 -19.59 -31.91
C CYS A 700 -15.80 -19.60 -31.92
N LYS A 701 -16.41 -20.72 -31.52
CA LYS A 701 -17.88 -20.86 -31.48
C LYS A 701 -18.31 -21.47 -30.14
N TRP A 702 -19.02 -20.70 -29.33
CA TRP A 702 -19.61 -21.15 -28.08
C TRP A 702 -21.08 -21.54 -28.27
N ASN A 703 -21.52 -22.61 -27.61
CA ASN A 703 -22.92 -23.02 -27.64
C ASN A 703 -23.38 -23.57 -26.28
N GLY A 704 -24.35 -22.91 -25.66
CA GLY A 704 -25.00 -23.40 -24.44
C GLY A 704 -26.01 -24.55 -24.66
N ASN A 705 -26.45 -24.78 -25.91
CA ASN A 705 -27.50 -25.76 -26.22
C ASN A 705 -26.95 -27.17 -26.48
N ASP A 706 -27.68 -28.21 -26.08
CA ASP A 706 -27.26 -29.62 -26.26
C ASP A 706 -27.29 -30.13 -27.71
N LYS A 707 -27.89 -29.36 -28.64
CA LYS A 707 -28.00 -29.76 -30.05
C LYS A 707 -26.72 -29.53 -30.88
N GLY A 708 -25.68 -28.94 -30.28
CA GLY A 708 -24.44 -28.54 -30.97
C GLY A 708 -24.60 -27.25 -31.79
N TYR A 709 -23.50 -26.53 -32.00
CA TYR A 709 -23.49 -25.25 -32.71
C TYR A 709 -23.83 -25.49 -34.20
N PRO A 710 -24.83 -24.79 -34.75
CA PRO A 710 -25.18 -24.92 -36.15
C PRO A 710 -24.15 -24.15 -37.00
N LEU A 711 -23.20 -24.86 -37.61
CA LEU A 711 -22.44 -24.31 -38.73
C LEU A 711 -23.35 -24.31 -39.96
N ASP A 712 -23.92 -23.15 -40.27
CA ASP A 712 -24.83 -22.96 -41.39
C ASP A 712 -24.10 -22.55 -42.68
N ILE A 713 -24.87 -22.37 -43.75
CA ILE A 713 -24.33 -21.96 -45.07
C ILE A 713 -23.64 -20.59 -44.98
N GLY A 714 -24.07 -19.72 -44.05
CA GLY A 714 -23.44 -18.42 -43.81
C GLY A 714 -22.01 -18.57 -43.34
N GLU A 715 -21.78 -19.42 -42.33
CA GLU A 715 -20.43 -19.70 -41.82
C GLU A 715 -19.54 -20.38 -42.89
N HIS A 716 -20.10 -21.28 -43.70
CA HIS A 716 -19.36 -21.90 -44.81
C HIS A 716 -18.87 -20.86 -45.83
N ARG A 717 -19.73 -19.88 -46.17
CA ARG A 717 -19.39 -18.80 -47.11
C ARG A 717 -18.35 -17.85 -46.54
N LYS A 718 -18.48 -17.47 -45.27
CA LYS A 718 -17.47 -16.66 -44.56
C LYS A 718 -16.10 -17.34 -44.60
N ALA A 719 -16.08 -18.65 -44.32
CA ALA A 719 -14.88 -19.46 -44.35
C ALA A 719 -14.19 -19.46 -45.71
N ALA A 720 -14.96 -19.74 -46.75
CA ALA A 720 -14.46 -19.70 -48.12
C ALA A 720 -13.99 -18.30 -48.53
N GLN A 721 -14.61 -17.24 -48.00
CA GLN A 721 -14.27 -15.86 -48.35
C GLN A 721 -12.94 -15.41 -47.72
N TYR A 722 -12.74 -15.60 -46.41
CA TYR A 722 -11.46 -15.18 -45.82
C TYR A 722 -10.29 -16.03 -46.31
N LEU A 723 -10.47 -17.34 -46.56
CA LEU A 723 -9.41 -18.19 -47.10
C LEU A 723 -8.98 -17.71 -48.50
N ARG A 724 -9.95 -17.36 -49.36
CA ARG A 724 -9.67 -16.77 -50.67
C ARG A 724 -8.94 -15.44 -50.57
N ASN A 725 -9.34 -14.57 -49.64
CA ASN A 725 -8.71 -13.27 -49.46
C ASN A 725 -7.26 -13.43 -48.99
N MET A 726 -7.01 -14.33 -48.05
CA MET A 726 -5.67 -14.59 -47.53
C MET A 726 -4.75 -15.27 -48.55
N SER A 727 -5.28 -16.21 -49.35
CA SER A 727 -4.56 -16.80 -50.48
C SER A 727 -4.19 -15.79 -51.59
N ARG A 728 -4.67 -14.55 -51.53
CA ARG A 728 -4.26 -13.46 -52.42
C ARG A 728 -3.16 -12.58 -51.82
N SER A 729 -2.78 -12.76 -50.56
CA SER A 729 -1.73 -11.99 -49.90
C SER A 729 -0.35 -12.43 -50.40
N ASP A 730 0.37 -11.55 -51.09
CA ASP A 730 1.74 -11.81 -51.53
C ASP A 730 2.68 -12.01 -50.33
N PHE A 731 2.50 -11.22 -49.27
CA PHE A 731 3.23 -11.37 -48.01
C PHE A 731 3.09 -12.78 -47.41
N LEU A 732 1.87 -13.32 -47.38
CA LEU A 732 1.63 -14.65 -46.84
C LEU A 732 2.22 -15.74 -47.75
N LYS A 733 2.12 -15.59 -49.06
CA LYS A 733 2.72 -16.51 -50.02
C LYS A 733 4.23 -16.55 -49.90
N ASP A 734 4.89 -15.39 -49.76
CA ASP A 734 6.33 -15.32 -49.58
C ASP A 734 6.76 -16.04 -48.29
N TYR A 735 6.01 -15.86 -47.19
CA TYR A 735 6.26 -16.59 -45.95
C TYR A 735 6.08 -18.11 -46.11
N LEU A 736 5.04 -18.55 -46.82
CA LEU A 736 4.68 -19.96 -47.03
C LEU A 736 5.36 -20.61 -48.25
N ASN A 737 6.39 -19.97 -48.83
CA ASN A 737 7.09 -20.46 -50.02
C ASN A 737 6.15 -20.77 -51.22
N GLY A 738 5.18 -19.89 -51.47
CA GLY A 738 4.16 -20.04 -52.51
C GLY A 738 2.95 -20.90 -52.12
N GLY A 739 2.90 -21.40 -50.89
CA GLY A 739 1.76 -22.14 -50.33
C GLY A 739 0.54 -21.27 -49.97
N ASP A 740 -0.59 -21.93 -49.76
CA ASP A 740 -1.81 -21.36 -49.20
C ASP A 740 -1.85 -21.53 -47.67
N ILE A 741 -2.79 -20.88 -46.97
CA ILE A 741 -3.07 -21.16 -45.55
C ILE A 741 -3.16 -22.67 -45.32
N THR A 742 -2.45 -23.17 -44.32
CA THR A 742 -2.36 -24.60 -44.02
C THR A 742 -3.72 -25.17 -43.60
N ALA A 743 -4.36 -24.56 -42.60
CA ALA A 743 -5.69 -24.94 -42.16
C ALA A 743 -6.45 -23.77 -41.53
N HIS A 744 -7.78 -23.88 -41.54
CA HIS A 744 -8.68 -23.08 -40.73
C HIS A 744 -9.21 -23.92 -39.56
N LEU A 745 -9.14 -23.39 -38.35
CA LEU A 745 -9.50 -24.11 -37.13
C LEU A 745 -10.84 -23.59 -36.59
N ILE A 746 -11.82 -24.48 -36.44
CA ILE A 746 -13.02 -24.20 -35.67
C ILE A 746 -12.78 -24.68 -34.25
N ILE A 747 -12.79 -23.75 -33.30
CA ILE A 747 -12.57 -24.03 -31.88
C ILE A 747 -13.91 -23.89 -31.16
N SER A 748 -14.43 -24.99 -30.61
CA SER A 748 -15.79 -24.98 -30.04
C SER A 748 -15.99 -25.98 -28.91
N ASN A 749 -16.91 -25.68 -28.00
CA ASN A 749 -17.30 -26.60 -26.94
C ASN A 749 -18.18 -27.74 -27.44
N LYS A 750 -19.08 -27.46 -28.41
CA LYS A 750 -20.06 -28.42 -28.94
C LYS A 750 -20.30 -28.16 -30.43
N VAL A 751 -19.62 -28.88 -31.33
CA VAL A 751 -19.88 -28.90 -32.79
C VAL A 751 -19.94 -30.34 -33.29
N ASN A 752 -20.86 -30.64 -34.21
CA ASN A 752 -20.95 -31.95 -34.85
C ASN A 752 -19.95 -32.05 -36.02
N ILE A 753 -19.07 -33.06 -36.01
CA ILE A 753 -18.06 -33.28 -37.04
C ILE A 753 -18.63 -33.37 -38.47
N LYS A 754 -19.85 -33.88 -38.66
CA LYS A 754 -20.51 -33.93 -39.98
C LYS A 754 -20.67 -32.53 -40.61
N LYS A 755 -20.75 -31.48 -39.78
CA LYS A 755 -20.81 -30.10 -40.26
C LYS A 755 -19.47 -29.62 -40.80
N ILE A 756 -18.38 -30.07 -40.20
CA ILE A 756 -17.01 -29.80 -40.66
C ILE A 756 -16.76 -30.51 -41.98
N GLU A 757 -17.14 -31.79 -42.11
CA GLU A 757 -17.09 -32.54 -43.37
C GLU A 757 -17.86 -31.81 -44.49
N THR A 758 -19.05 -31.30 -44.17
CA THR A 758 -19.87 -30.52 -45.12
C THR A 758 -19.18 -29.23 -45.54
N MET A 759 -18.55 -28.52 -44.60
CA MET A 759 -17.78 -27.30 -44.89
C MET A 759 -16.55 -27.60 -45.75
N ASN A 760 -15.81 -28.67 -45.45
CA ASN A 760 -14.68 -29.13 -46.27
C ASN A 760 -15.10 -29.50 -47.69
N ASN A 761 -16.25 -30.16 -47.87
CA ASN A 761 -16.82 -30.45 -49.18
C ASN A 761 -17.18 -29.15 -49.95
N HIS A 762 -17.70 -28.14 -49.25
CA HIS A 762 -17.94 -26.83 -49.85
C HIS A 762 -16.64 -26.15 -50.30
N LEU A 763 -15.60 -26.12 -49.47
CA LEU A 763 -14.29 -25.54 -49.82
C LEU A 763 -13.64 -26.23 -51.03
N ARG A 764 -13.74 -27.57 -51.12
CA ARG A 764 -13.27 -28.33 -52.28
C ARG A 764 -14.01 -27.94 -53.56
N THR A 765 -15.32 -27.72 -53.46
CA THR A 765 -16.16 -27.25 -54.59
C THR A 765 -15.73 -25.85 -55.05
N GLU A 766 -15.34 -24.98 -54.11
CA GLU A 766 -14.80 -23.64 -54.38
C GLU A 766 -13.31 -23.64 -54.78
N LYS A 767 -12.68 -24.82 -54.96
CA LYS A 767 -11.25 -25.01 -55.29
C LYS A 767 -10.27 -24.39 -54.28
N ILE A 768 -10.66 -24.30 -53.01
CA ILE A 768 -9.80 -23.83 -51.93
C ILE A 768 -8.99 -25.03 -51.40
N LYS A 769 -7.66 -24.88 -51.32
CA LYS A 769 -6.75 -25.96 -50.89
C LYS A 769 -6.71 -26.17 -49.37
N SER A 770 -6.87 -25.09 -48.62
CA SER A 770 -6.92 -25.12 -47.16
C SER A 770 -8.07 -25.97 -46.64
N ARG A 771 -7.85 -26.69 -45.55
CA ARG A 771 -8.86 -27.53 -44.90
C ARG A 771 -9.35 -26.90 -43.61
N VAL A 772 -10.60 -27.18 -43.26
CA VAL A 772 -11.19 -26.85 -41.96
C VAL A 772 -11.02 -28.03 -41.01
N LYS A 773 -10.62 -27.73 -39.78
CA LYS A 773 -10.44 -28.71 -38.70
C LYS A 773 -11.14 -28.27 -37.43
N LEU A 774 -11.76 -29.22 -36.76
CA LEU A 774 -12.36 -29.02 -35.44
C LEU A 774 -11.33 -29.30 -34.34
N ILE A 775 -11.20 -28.35 -33.41
CA ILE A 775 -10.56 -28.56 -32.12
C ILE A 775 -11.61 -28.30 -31.05
N LYS A 776 -12.03 -29.36 -30.35
CA LYS A 776 -12.93 -29.18 -29.21
C LYS A 776 -12.20 -28.47 -28.07
N LEU A 777 -12.94 -27.75 -27.22
CA LEU A 777 -12.32 -27.07 -26.07
C LEU A 777 -11.58 -28.02 -25.14
N GLU A 778 -12.12 -29.21 -24.89
CA GLU A 778 -11.43 -30.26 -24.11
C GLU A 778 -10.06 -30.61 -24.69
N THR A 779 -9.94 -30.61 -26.02
CA THR A 779 -8.69 -30.92 -26.72
C THR A 779 -7.72 -29.75 -26.71
N LEU A 780 -8.20 -28.52 -26.85
CA LEU A 780 -7.37 -27.33 -26.67
C LEU A 780 -6.81 -27.24 -25.24
N ILE A 781 -7.67 -27.49 -24.24
CA ILE A 781 -7.30 -27.57 -22.82
C ILE A 781 -6.24 -28.66 -22.64
N LYS A 782 -6.40 -29.84 -23.27
CA LYS A 782 -5.43 -30.93 -23.17
C LYS A 782 -4.06 -30.55 -23.77
N ILE A 783 -4.04 -29.88 -24.93
CA ILE A 783 -2.80 -29.40 -25.55
C ILE A 783 -2.09 -28.43 -24.60
N TYR A 784 -2.84 -27.49 -24.03
CA TYR A 784 -2.29 -26.48 -23.13
C TYR A 784 -1.80 -27.08 -21.81
N GLU A 785 -2.56 -28.01 -21.22
CA GLU A 785 -2.16 -28.77 -20.04
C GLU A 785 -0.82 -29.49 -20.28
N MET A 786 -0.71 -30.21 -21.40
CA MET A 786 0.51 -30.92 -21.77
C MET A 786 1.69 -29.98 -22.03
N TYR A 787 1.43 -28.80 -22.59
CA TYR A 787 2.45 -27.75 -22.73
C TYR A 787 2.94 -27.26 -21.36
N LEU A 788 2.03 -26.95 -20.42
CA LEU A 788 2.39 -26.47 -19.08
C LEU A 788 3.18 -27.51 -18.27
N LEU A 789 2.69 -28.75 -18.23
CA LEU A 789 3.32 -29.84 -17.46
C LEU A 789 4.74 -30.15 -17.94
N ASN A 790 5.03 -29.90 -19.21
CA ASN A 790 6.31 -30.24 -19.84
C ASN A 790 7.07 -29.01 -20.34
N PHE A 791 6.77 -27.83 -19.79
CA PHE A 791 7.32 -26.55 -20.29
C PHE A 791 8.86 -26.55 -20.36
N LYS A 792 9.53 -27.05 -19.32
CA LYS A 792 11.00 -27.13 -19.27
C LYS A 792 11.58 -27.99 -20.40
N ASP A 793 10.98 -29.14 -20.65
CA ASP A 793 11.42 -30.02 -21.74
C ASP A 793 11.16 -29.35 -23.09
N ILE A 794 10.00 -28.72 -23.27
CA ILE A 794 9.64 -28.02 -24.51
C ILE A 794 10.58 -26.84 -24.80
N GLU A 795 10.97 -26.08 -23.77
CA GLU A 795 11.92 -24.96 -23.88
C GLU A 795 13.29 -25.42 -24.39
N ASN A 796 13.70 -26.66 -24.08
CA ASN A 796 14.96 -27.27 -24.54
C ASN A 796 14.89 -27.88 -25.95
N LYS A 797 13.69 -28.00 -26.55
CA LYS A 797 13.47 -28.53 -27.92
C LYS A 797 12.32 -27.82 -28.65
N PRO A 798 12.43 -26.50 -28.85
CA PRO A 798 11.36 -25.68 -29.40
C PRO A 798 11.00 -26.05 -30.85
N ASN A 799 11.96 -26.49 -31.68
CA ASN A 799 11.66 -26.87 -33.05
C ASN A 799 10.95 -28.23 -33.13
N TYR A 800 11.33 -29.21 -32.31
CA TYR A 800 10.61 -30.49 -32.21
C TYR A 800 9.19 -30.28 -31.69
N PHE A 801 8.99 -29.39 -30.73
CA PHE A 801 7.65 -29.05 -30.25
C PHE A 801 6.79 -28.46 -31.36
N LYS A 802 7.30 -27.46 -32.10
CA LYS A 802 6.59 -26.86 -33.24
C LYS A 802 6.31 -27.87 -34.35
N LYS A 803 7.28 -28.73 -34.70
CA LYS A 803 7.10 -29.84 -35.65
C LYS A 803 6.00 -30.80 -35.19
N THR A 804 5.95 -31.10 -33.89
CA THR A 804 4.92 -31.96 -33.30
C THR A 804 3.53 -31.31 -33.40
N LEU A 805 3.41 -30.02 -33.07
CA LEU A 805 2.15 -29.28 -33.22
C LEU A 805 1.69 -29.21 -34.68
N ILE A 806 2.59 -28.90 -35.62
CA ILE A 806 2.28 -28.90 -37.06
C ILE A 806 1.79 -30.27 -37.50
N SER A 807 2.50 -31.34 -37.13
CA SER A 807 2.10 -32.71 -37.47
C SER A 807 0.74 -33.08 -36.88
N LEU A 808 0.45 -32.63 -35.66
CA LEU A 808 -0.82 -32.87 -34.98
C LEU A 808 -1.97 -32.15 -35.69
N ILE A 809 -1.80 -30.85 -35.96
CA ILE A 809 -2.79 -30.03 -36.64
C ILE A 809 -2.97 -30.48 -38.09
N ASN A 810 -1.94 -30.96 -38.79
CA ASN A 810 -2.02 -31.29 -40.22
C ASN A 810 -2.45 -32.74 -40.53
N LYS A 811 -2.82 -33.56 -39.53
CA LYS A 811 -3.29 -34.94 -39.77
C LYS A 811 -4.45 -35.02 -40.77
N ASP A 812 -4.61 -36.16 -41.45
CA ASP A 812 -5.70 -36.40 -42.41
C ASP A 812 -7.04 -36.74 -41.71
N THR A 813 -7.41 -35.94 -40.71
CA THR A 813 -8.65 -36.04 -39.94
C THR A 813 -9.30 -34.65 -39.82
N ASP A 814 -10.63 -34.62 -39.84
CA ASP A 814 -11.42 -33.38 -39.74
C ASP A 814 -11.58 -32.89 -38.28
N GLU A 815 -11.26 -33.74 -37.30
CA GLU A 815 -11.24 -33.43 -35.87
C GLU A 815 -9.92 -33.86 -35.25
N LEU A 816 -9.43 -33.08 -34.29
CA LEU A 816 -8.32 -33.42 -33.42
C LEU A 816 -8.85 -33.98 -32.09
N THR A 817 -8.32 -35.13 -31.63
CA THR A 817 -8.77 -35.77 -30.38
C THR A 817 -7.71 -35.77 -29.28
N ASN A 818 -8.14 -35.95 -28.02
CA ASN A 818 -7.24 -36.00 -26.86
C ASN A 818 -6.21 -37.13 -26.95
N GLU A 819 -6.61 -38.31 -27.45
CA GLU A 819 -5.71 -39.46 -27.65
C GLU A 819 -4.56 -39.10 -28.60
N GLU A 820 -4.86 -38.33 -29.65
CA GLU A 820 -3.85 -37.90 -30.62
C GLU A 820 -2.86 -36.90 -30.01
N VAL A 821 -3.34 -36.00 -29.15
CA VAL A 821 -2.50 -35.07 -28.37
C VAL A 821 -1.54 -35.86 -27.49
N GLU A 822 -2.06 -36.83 -26.73
CA GLU A 822 -1.25 -37.65 -25.81
C GLU A 822 -0.17 -38.45 -26.56
N VAL A 823 -0.51 -39.07 -27.68
CA VAL A 823 0.45 -39.79 -28.52
C VAL A 823 1.52 -38.86 -29.06
N ALA A 824 1.14 -37.66 -29.50
CA ALA A 824 2.08 -36.67 -30.04
C ALA A 824 3.07 -36.18 -28.97
N PHE A 825 2.57 -35.82 -27.78
CA PHE A 825 3.44 -35.39 -26.68
C PHE A 825 4.31 -36.53 -26.14
N LYS A 826 3.79 -37.76 -26.07
CA LYS A 826 4.60 -38.93 -25.67
C LYS A 826 5.80 -39.13 -26.62
N ARG A 827 5.63 -38.88 -27.92
CA ARG A 827 6.73 -38.92 -28.89
C ARG A 827 7.70 -37.75 -28.72
N LEU A 828 7.17 -36.54 -28.54
CA LEU A 828 7.98 -35.34 -28.29
C LEU A 828 8.88 -35.49 -27.06
N LEU A 829 8.35 -36.08 -25.98
CA LEU A 829 9.03 -36.20 -24.69
C LEU A 829 10.02 -37.37 -24.62
N HIS A 830 10.21 -38.12 -25.69
CA HIS A 830 11.20 -39.20 -25.73
C HIS A 830 12.62 -38.66 -25.53
N HIS A 831 13.42 -39.29 -24.65
CA HIS A 831 14.76 -38.84 -24.23
C HIS A 831 15.80 -38.66 -25.35
N GLY A 832 15.52 -39.16 -26.56
CA GLY A 832 16.42 -39.08 -27.71
C GLY A 832 16.29 -37.79 -28.54
N LEU A 833 15.31 -36.93 -28.26
CA LEU A 833 15.10 -35.67 -28.97
C LEU A 833 15.60 -34.51 -28.12
N MET A 834 16.80 -33.98 -28.43
CA MET A 834 17.38 -32.81 -27.76
C MET A 834 17.95 -31.83 -28.78
N GLU A 835 17.58 -30.55 -28.68
CA GLU A 835 18.19 -29.44 -29.45
C GLU A 835 19.30 -28.75 -28.67
N GLN A 836 19.19 -28.74 -27.35
CA GLN A 836 20.24 -28.32 -26.43
C GLN A 836 20.66 -29.52 -25.59
N THR A 837 21.97 -29.77 -25.47
CA THR A 837 22.50 -30.78 -24.56
C THR A 837 22.71 -30.13 -23.20
N PRO A 838 21.85 -30.38 -22.20
CA PRO A 838 22.05 -29.83 -20.88
C PRO A 838 23.29 -30.48 -20.25
N LEU A 839 24.13 -29.68 -19.59
CA LEU A 839 25.14 -30.21 -18.69
C LEU A 839 24.45 -30.82 -17.47
N ASP A 840 24.89 -31.98 -17.01
CA ASP A 840 24.38 -32.55 -15.76
C ASP A 840 24.85 -31.65 -14.60
N MET A 841 23.97 -30.76 -14.16
CA MET A 841 24.26 -29.81 -13.11
C MET A 841 24.49 -30.49 -11.75
N ARG A 842 23.98 -31.72 -11.56
CA ARG A 842 24.26 -32.49 -10.36
C ARG A 842 25.67 -33.06 -10.41
N GLU A 843 26.06 -33.67 -11.52
CA GLU A 843 27.43 -34.16 -11.70
C GLU A 843 28.45 -33.01 -11.61
N LEU A 844 28.17 -31.87 -12.24
CA LEU A 844 28.96 -30.64 -12.09
C LEU A 844 29.05 -30.17 -10.63
N THR A 845 27.94 -30.23 -9.88
CA THR A 845 27.92 -29.84 -8.47
C THR A 845 28.74 -30.82 -7.62
N GLU A 846 28.63 -32.12 -7.88
CA GLU A 846 29.42 -33.16 -7.20
C GLU A 846 30.92 -33.01 -7.51
N ASP A 847 31.26 -32.67 -8.75
CA ASP A 847 32.64 -32.40 -9.16
C ASP A 847 33.18 -31.10 -8.54
N ALA A 848 32.40 -30.02 -8.54
CA ALA A 848 32.75 -28.75 -7.91
C ALA A 848 32.94 -28.90 -6.39
N LEU A 849 32.08 -29.67 -5.70
CA LEU A 849 32.20 -29.95 -4.27
C LEU A 849 33.45 -30.79 -3.94
N LYS A 850 33.79 -31.77 -4.79
CA LYS A 850 35.05 -32.52 -4.68
C LYS A 850 36.25 -31.60 -4.86
N ALA A 851 36.20 -30.69 -5.83
CA ALA A 851 37.25 -29.71 -6.07
C ALA A 851 37.44 -28.73 -4.89
N THR A 852 36.37 -28.32 -4.20
CA THR A 852 36.46 -27.50 -2.98
C THR A 852 36.95 -28.29 -1.75
N ASN A 853 36.55 -29.55 -1.60
CA ASN A 853 37.03 -30.41 -0.50
C ASN A 853 38.52 -30.80 -0.68
N LEU A 854 39.02 -30.83 -1.91
CA LEU A 854 40.45 -30.99 -2.19
C LEU A 854 41.27 -29.78 -1.71
N ASN A 855 40.69 -28.57 -1.69
CA ASN A 855 41.36 -27.37 -1.20
C ASN A 855 41.43 -27.27 0.33
N GLU A 856 40.50 -27.87 1.08
CA GLU A 856 40.59 -27.94 2.55
C GLU A 856 41.64 -28.95 3.03
N VAL A 857 41.88 -30.04 2.27
CA VAL A 857 42.93 -31.02 2.60
C VAL A 857 44.35 -30.49 2.28
N SER A 858 44.47 -29.49 1.39
CA SER A 858 45.75 -28.80 1.12
C SER A 858 46.09 -27.66 2.07
N ILE A 859 45.19 -27.25 2.98
CA ILE A 859 45.46 -26.24 4.03
C ILE A 859 45.82 -26.90 5.39
N LEU A 860 45.68 -28.23 5.50
CA LEU A 860 46.05 -29.02 6.69
C LEU A 860 47.25 -29.97 6.47
N LYS A 861 48.08 -29.69 5.47
CA LYS A 861 49.46 -30.20 5.34
C LYS A 861 50.40 -29.01 5.25
#